data_AF-A0A0U3PZ06-F1
#
_entry.id   AF-A0A0U3PZ06-F1
#
_cell.length_a   1.000
_cell.length_b   1.000
_cell.length_c   1.000
_cell.angle_alpha   90.00
_cell.angle_beta   90.00
_cell.angle_gamma   90.00
#
_symmetry.space_group_name_H-M   'P 1'
#
loop_
_entity.id
_entity.type
_entity.pdbx_description
1 polymer ?
#
loop_
_entity_poly.entity_id
_entity_poly.type
_entity_poly.pdbx_seq_one_letter_code
_entity_poly.pdbx_strand_id
1 'polypeptide(L)'
;MTQQPFELPHFYMPYPARLNPHVDEARAHSTRWAREMGMLEGSGIWEQSDLDAHDYGLLCAYTHPDCDGPALSLITDWYVWVFFFDDHFLETFKRTQDRPGGKAYLDRLPLFMPLDLATAVPEPRNPVEAGLADLWARTVPSMSVDWRRRFAVATEHLLNESLWELSNINEGRIANPVEYIEMRRKVGGAPWSAGLVEYATAEVPASVAGSRPLRVLMETFSDAVHLRNDLFSYQREVEDEGENSNGVLVLETFFGCTTQEAADTVNDVLTSRLHQFEHTALTEVPALALDRGLTPAEVAAVAQYTQGLQDWQSGGHEWHLRSSRYMNARARAPHPWHGPAGPGASAADVGALLASAGAERLRAYTHVPYQKVGPSLLPDFHMPFQVELSPHLQGARTRLADWTRTMGILHEGVWDEDKLAAYDLPLCSAGLDPDATPEALDLSAAWLAWGTYGDDYYPLVFGHRRDLAAARLTTGRLSECMPLDGAQALVPVNAMERGLMDLWARTTALMTPDQRRVLKDAVDVMTESWVWELANQLQNRIPDPVDYLEMRRATFGADLTMSLCRMGHGPAVPPEVYRSGPVRSLENAAVDYACLVNDVFSYQKEIEYEGEIHNAILVVQNFFGVDYPAALRVVHDLMTRRMEQFEHVAANELPVVYDDFDLSDEAREIMRGYVTDLQHWLSGILNWHREVDRYKPDYLARRTHGFLPDLRPAVPVH
;
A
#
# COMPACT_ATOMS: atom_id res chain seq x y z
N MET A 1 -7.34 -3.69 -39.43
CA MET A 1 -6.33 -3.98 -38.39
C MET A 1 -6.00 -2.64 -37.77
N THR A 2 -6.63 -2.32 -36.65
CA THR A 2 -6.18 -1.21 -35.81
C THR A 2 -4.72 -1.47 -35.44
N GLN A 3 -3.89 -0.44 -35.58
CA GLN A 3 -2.48 -0.51 -35.24
C GLN A 3 -2.39 -0.63 -33.71
N GLN A 4 -1.63 -1.59 -33.19
CA GLN A 4 -1.47 -1.73 -31.74
C GLN A 4 -1.06 -0.38 -31.09
N PRO A 5 -1.57 -0.03 -29.89
CA PRO A 5 -1.35 1.29 -29.29
C PRO A 5 0.13 1.59 -28.96
N PHE A 6 0.90 0.57 -28.57
CA PHE A 6 2.32 0.66 -28.25
C PHE A 6 3.04 -0.67 -28.54
N GLU A 7 4.37 -0.66 -28.48
CA GLU A 7 5.20 -1.87 -28.49
C GLU A 7 5.45 -2.34 -27.06
N LEU A 8 5.18 -3.63 -26.80
CA LEU A 8 5.41 -4.20 -25.47
C LEU A 8 6.88 -4.00 -25.05
N PRO A 9 7.13 -3.45 -23.85
CA PRO A 9 8.47 -3.17 -23.39
C PRO A 9 9.24 -4.45 -23.07
N HIS A 10 10.54 -4.32 -22.82
CA HIS A 10 11.34 -5.43 -22.35
C HIS A 10 11.06 -5.71 -20.86
N PHE A 11 10.46 -6.85 -20.57
CA PHE A 11 10.10 -7.25 -19.20
C PHE A 11 11.29 -7.79 -18.41
N TYR A 12 11.41 -7.37 -17.15
CA TYR A 12 12.30 -8.03 -16.19
C TYR A 12 11.70 -9.39 -15.76
N MET A 13 12.43 -10.47 -16.04
CA MET A 13 12.00 -11.86 -15.78
C MET A 13 13.08 -12.57 -14.93
N PRO A 14 13.00 -12.48 -13.58
CA PRO A 14 14.04 -13.01 -12.69
C PRO A 14 14.16 -14.53 -12.72
N TYR A 15 13.06 -15.24 -13.02
CA TYR A 15 13.01 -16.70 -13.10
C TYR A 15 12.31 -17.18 -14.36
N PRO A 16 12.80 -18.29 -14.98
CA PRO A 16 12.08 -18.94 -16.07
C PRO A 16 10.84 -19.67 -15.54
N ALA A 17 9.74 -19.58 -16.29
CA ALA A 17 8.53 -20.33 -15.96
C ALA A 17 8.71 -21.84 -16.15
N ARG A 18 8.00 -22.61 -15.33
CA ARG A 18 7.87 -24.06 -15.43
C ARG A 18 6.44 -24.40 -15.82
N LEU A 19 6.24 -25.55 -16.48
CA LEU A 19 4.91 -25.99 -16.92
C LEU A 19 4.55 -27.29 -16.22
N ASN A 20 3.39 -27.30 -15.56
CA ASN A 20 2.83 -28.48 -14.92
C ASN A 20 2.57 -29.59 -15.97
N PRO A 21 3.02 -30.84 -15.75
CA PRO A 21 2.80 -31.94 -16.69
C PRO A 21 1.32 -32.36 -16.87
N HIS A 22 0.42 -31.90 -15.99
CA HIS A 22 -1.00 -32.24 -15.99
C HIS A 22 -1.88 -31.26 -16.80
N VAL A 23 -1.29 -30.38 -17.62
CA VAL A 23 -2.03 -29.33 -18.37
C VAL A 23 -3.21 -29.86 -19.21
N ASP A 24 -3.05 -30.99 -19.88
CA ASP A 24 -4.11 -31.54 -20.74
C ASP A 24 -5.25 -32.16 -19.92
N GLU A 25 -4.95 -32.70 -18.74
CA GLU A 25 -5.94 -33.16 -17.78
C GLU A 25 -6.79 -31.99 -17.28
N ALA A 26 -6.12 -30.90 -16.87
CA ALA A 26 -6.76 -29.68 -16.39
C ALA A 26 -7.66 -29.05 -17.45
N ARG A 27 -7.19 -28.87 -18.69
CA ARG A 27 -8.00 -28.35 -19.81
C ARG A 27 -9.25 -29.21 -20.04
N ALA A 28 -9.07 -30.53 -20.13
CA ALA A 28 -10.19 -31.43 -20.38
C ALA A 28 -11.23 -31.39 -19.24
N HIS A 29 -10.77 -31.29 -17.99
CA HIS A 29 -11.63 -31.15 -16.83
C HIS A 29 -12.41 -29.84 -16.85
N SER A 30 -11.69 -28.71 -16.96
CA SER A 30 -12.27 -27.39 -16.83
C SER A 30 -13.26 -27.05 -17.94
N THR A 31 -13.05 -27.52 -19.16
CA THR A 31 -14.03 -27.36 -20.25
C THR A 31 -15.34 -28.11 -19.96
N ARG A 32 -15.29 -29.31 -19.36
CA ARG A 32 -16.50 -30.02 -18.96
C ARG A 32 -17.19 -29.33 -17.80
N TRP A 33 -16.41 -28.93 -16.79
CA TRP A 33 -16.91 -28.24 -15.62
C TRP A 33 -17.60 -26.90 -15.97
N ALA A 34 -16.98 -26.08 -16.83
CA ALA A 34 -17.56 -24.82 -17.30
C ALA A 34 -18.93 -25.03 -17.98
N ARG A 35 -19.08 -26.10 -18.77
CA ARG A 35 -20.36 -26.46 -19.39
C ARG A 35 -21.39 -26.89 -18.34
N GLU A 36 -20.99 -27.68 -17.35
CA GLU A 36 -21.87 -28.14 -16.26
C GLU A 36 -22.37 -26.96 -15.41
N MET A 37 -21.54 -25.94 -15.21
CA MET A 37 -21.92 -24.70 -14.50
C MET A 37 -22.75 -23.75 -15.36
N GLY A 38 -22.93 -24.02 -16.66
CA GLY A 38 -23.69 -23.16 -17.57
C GLY A 38 -22.95 -21.90 -18.02
N MET A 39 -21.62 -21.92 -18.04
CA MET A 39 -20.76 -20.78 -18.44
C MET A 39 -20.52 -20.69 -19.95
N LEU A 40 -20.87 -21.74 -20.71
CA LEU A 40 -20.65 -21.79 -22.16
C LEU A 40 -21.95 -21.51 -22.93
N GLU A 41 -22.32 -22.40 -23.84
CA GLU A 41 -23.44 -22.24 -24.75
C GLU A 41 -24.74 -21.88 -23.99
N GLY A 42 -25.31 -20.70 -24.29
CA GLY A 42 -26.54 -20.21 -23.63
C GLY A 42 -26.31 -19.29 -22.42
N SER A 43 -25.06 -19.07 -22.00
CA SER A 43 -24.71 -18.06 -20.99
C SER A 43 -24.91 -16.63 -21.50
N GLY A 44 -24.76 -16.42 -22.81
CA GLY A 44 -24.70 -15.10 -23.44
C GLY A 44 -23.35 -14.40 -23.28
N ILE A 45 -22.37 -15.07 -22.65
CA ILE A 45 -21.05 -14.51 -22.34
C ILE A 45 -19.98 -15.22 -23.17
N TRP A 46 -19.84 -16.55 -23.02
CA TRP A 46 -18.85 -17.35 -23.73
C TRP A 46 -19.47 -18.51 -24.51
N GLU A 47 -18.85 -18.85 -25.62
CA GLU A 47 -18.95 -20.15 -26.28
C GLU A 47 -17.70 -20.99 -25.94
N GLN A 48 -17.71 -22.31 -26.23
CA GLN A 48 -16.53 -23.14 -25.96
C GLN A 48 -15.26 -22.62 -26.68
N SER A 49 -15.41 -22.02 -27.87
CA SER A 49 -14.28 -21.43 -28.60
C SER A 49 -13.58 -20.31 -27.86
N ASP A 50 -14.32 -19.54 -27.05
CA ASP A 50 -13.75 -18.44 -26.27
C ASP A 50 -12.92 -19.01 -25.13
N LEU A 51 -13.48 -19.97 -24.39
CA LEU A 51 -12.76 -20.69 -23.33
C LEU A 51 -11.48 -21.37 -23.84
N ASP A 52 -11.57 -22.07 -24.98
CA ASP A 52 -10.43 -22.76 -25.59
C ASP A 52 -9.36 -21.76 -26.07
N ALA A 53 -9.75 -20.56 -26.52
CA ALA A 53 -8.84 -19.51 -26.95
C ALA A 53 -8.18 -18.75 -25.78
N HIS A 54 -8.91 -18.57 -24.67
CA HIS A 54 -8.38 -17.99 -23.44
C HIS A 54 -7.33 -18.90 -22.78
N ASP A 55 -7.58 -20.22 -22.81
CA ASP A 55 -6.71 -21.29 -22.33
C ASP A 55 -6.28 -21.15 -20.85
N TYR A 56 -7.27 -21.15 -19.95
CA TYR A 56 -7.03 -21.05 -18.50
C TYR A 56 -6.34 -22.30 -17.91
N GLY A 57 -6.44 -23.46 -18.58
CA GLY A 57 -5.66 -24.64 -18.20
C GLY A 57 -4.16 -24.40 -18.38
N LEU A 58 -3.75 -23.72 -19.45
CA LEU A 58 -2.36 -23.32 -19.65
C LEU A 58 -1.91 -22.26 -18.64
N LEU A 59 -2.76 -21.30 -18.30
CA LEU A 59 -2.49 -20.34 -17.22
C LEU A 59 -2.13 -21.08 -15.93
N CYS A 60 -3.03 -21.95 -15.47
CA CYS A 60 -2.87 -22.63 -14.18
C CYS A 60 -1.69 -23.59 -14.19
N ALA A 61 -1.43 -24.27 -15.32
CA ALA A 61 -0.28 -25.15 -15.45
C ALA A 61 1.05 -24.39 -15.39
N TYR A 62 1.10 -23.16 -15.89
CA TYR A 62 2.29 -22.32 -15.75
C TYR A 62 2.43 -21.74 -14.34
N THR A 63 1.33 -21.34 -13.70
CA THR A 63 1.37 -20.66 -12.39
C THR A 63 1.45 -21.61 -11.20
N HIS A 64 1.08 -22.88 -11.36
CA HIS A 64 1.12 -23.91 -10.31
C HIS A 64 1.86 -25.16 -10.82
N PRO A 65 3.18 -25.07 -11.06
CA PRO A 65 3.93 -26.10 -11.77
C PRO A 65 4.11 -27.42 -11.00
N ASP A 66 3.92 -27.40 -9.67
CA ASP A 66 4.26 -28.51 -8.77
C ASP A 66 3.05 -29.27 -8.19
N CYS A 67 1.82 -28.76 -8.35
CA CYS A 67 0.64 -29.43 -7.82
C CYS A 67 0.24 -30.67 -8.66
N ASP A 68 -0.50 -31.59 -8.06
CA ASP A 68 -0.97 -32.78 -8.74
C ASP A 68 -2.16 -32.48 -9.69
N GLY A 69 -2.51 -33.46 -10.54
CA GLY A 69 -3.60 -33.32 -11.52
C GLY A 69 -4.95 -32.87 -10.93
N PRO A 70 -5.42 -33.48 -9.82
CA PRO A 70 -6.65 -33.04 -9.13
C PRO A 70 -6.60 -31.60 -8.61
N ALA A 71 -5.50 -31.20 -7.95
CA ALA A 71 -5.34 -29.82 -7.49
C ALA A 71 -5.28 -28.84 -8.67
N LEU A 72 -4.55 -29.17 -9.73
CA LEU A 72 -4.45 -28.32 -10.92
C LEU A 72 -5.81 -28.14 -11.59
N SER A 73 -6.61 -29.20 -11.68
CA SER A 73 -7.96 -29.14 -12.25
C SER A 73 -8.88 -28.24 -11.43
N LEU A 74 -8.88 -28.38 -10.09
CA LEU A 74 -9.68 -27.52 -9.21
C LEU A 74 -9.24 -26.04 -9.28
N ILE A 75 -7.93 -25.77 -9.29
CA ILE A 75 -7.41 -24.41 -9.45
C ILE A 75 -7.82 -23.86 -10.83
N THR A 76 -7.78 -24.69 -11.87
CA THR A 76 -8.22 -24.27 -13.21
C THR A 76 -9.70 -23.89 -13.21
N ASP A 77 -10.57 -24.64 -12.54
CA ASP A 77 -11.99 -24.30 -12.40
C ASP A 77 -12.17 -22.96 -11.67
N TRP A 78 -11.39 -22.68 -10.62
CA TRP A 78 -11.38 -21.37 -9.94
C TRP A 78 -11.02 -20.22 -10.88
N TYR A 79 -10.00 -20.40 -11.74
CA TYR A 79 -9.63 -19.38 -12.72
C TYR A 79 -10.66 -19.26 -13.85
N VAL A 80 -11.26 -20.35 -14.31
CA VAL A 80 -12.40 -20.28 -15.25
C VAL A 80 -13.54 -19.45 -14.65
N TRP A 81 -13.87 -19.71 -13.38
CA TRP A 81 -14.93 -18.99 -12.67
C TRP A 81 -14.63 -17.50 -12.52
N VAL A 82 -13.41 -17.13 -12.11
CA VAL A 82 -13.09 -15.71 -11.84
C VAL A 82 -13.08 -14.88 -13.13
N PHE A 83 -12.58 -15.45 -14.23
CA PHE A 83 -12.63 -14.77 -15.53
C PHE A 83 -14.04 -14.76 -16.12
N PHE A 84 -14.85 -15.80 -15.87
CA PHE A 84 -16.24 -15.80 -16.30
C PHE A 84 -17.03 -14.73 -15.54
N PHE A 85 -16.79 -14.60 -14.23
CA PHE A 85 -17.37 -13.54 -13.42
C PHE A 85 -17.06 -12.15 -13.99
N ASP A 86 -15.79 -11.88 -14.34
CA ASP A 86 -15.32 -10.61 -14.90
C ASP A 86 -16.07 -10.27 -16.21
N ASP A 87 -16.03 -11.17 -17.19
CA ASP A 87 -16.68 -10.97 -18.49
C ASP A 87 -18.23 -10.92 -18.35
N HIS A 88 -18.80 -11.72 -17.45
CA HIS A 88 -20.24 -11.68 -17.15
C HIS A 88 -20.65 -10.34 -16.52
N PHE A 89 -19.86 -9.82 -15.59
CA PHE A 89 -20.15 -8.53 -14.96
C PHE A 89 -20.00 -7.37 -15.95
N LEU A 90 -18.99 -7.43 -16.82
CA LEU A 90 -18.80 -6.48 -17.92
C LEU A 90 -20.04 -6.41 -18.82
N GLU A 91 -20.46 -7.54 -19.38
CA GLU A 91 -21.56 -7.59 -20.35
C GLU A 91 -22.93 -7.28 -19.71
N THR A 92 -23.15 -7.75 -18.48
CA THR A 92 -24.46 -7.61 -17.82
C THR A 92 -24.65 -6.23 -17.18
N PHE A 93 -23.61 -5.69 -16.53
CA PHE A 93 -23.73 -4.50 -15.67
C PHE A 93 -22.87 -3.33 -16.11
N LYS A 94 -21.62 -3.52 -16.55
CA LYS A 94 -20.76 -2.38 -16.94
C LYS A 94 -21.24 -1.74 -18.24
N ARG A 95 -21.50 -2.53 -19.30
CA ARG A 95 -21.98 -1.99 -20.59
C ARG A 95 -23.34 -1.29 -20.48
N THR A 96 -24.19 -1.75 -19.57
CA THR A 96 -25.52 -1.17 -19.32
C THR A 96 -25.51 -0.08 -18.24
N GLN A 97 -24.39 0.06 -17.52
CA GLN A 97 -24.21 0.91 -16.35
C GLN A 97 -25.22 0.66 -15.21
N ASP A 98 -25.70 -0.58 -15.06
CA ASP A 98 -26.68 -0.97 -14.02
C ASP A 98 -26.00 -1.22 -12.66
N ARG A 99 -25.61 -0.15 -11.96
CA ARG A 99 -25.02 -0.23 -10.62
C ARG A 99 -25.94 -0.89 -9.59
N PRO A 100 -27.24 -0.54 -9.48
CA PRO A 100 -28.14 -1.20 -8.53
C PRO A 100 -28.27 -2.71 -8.78
N GLY A 101 -28.38 -3.13 -10.05
CA GLY A 101 -28.40 -4.53 -10.44
C GLY A 101 -27.10 -5.25 -10.09
N GLY A 102 -25.95 -4.64 -10.42
CA GLY A 102 -24.63 -5.15 -10.07
C GLY A 102 -24.45 -5.33 -8.56
N LYS A 103 -24.90 -4.36 -7.75
CA LYS A 103 -24.83 -4.47 -6.28
C LYS A 103 -25.68 -5.63 -5.76
N ALA A 104 -26.95 -5.72 -6.18
CA ALA A 104 -27.84 -6.81 -5.75
C ALA A 104 -27.32 -8.19 -6.18
N TYR A 105 -26.61 -8.26 -7.31
CA TYR A 105 -25.93 -9.46 -7.78
C TYR A 105 -24.75 -9.83 -6.87
N LEU A 106 -23.86 -8.89 -6.53
CA LEU A 106 -22.71 -9.15 -5.66
C LEU A 106 -23.11 -9.45 -4.20
N ASP A 107 -24.14 -8.78 -3.68
CA ASP A 107 -24.66 -8.98 -2.31
C ASP A 107 -25.11 -10.44 -2.06
N ARG A 108 -25.39 -11.22 -3.12
CA ARG A 108 -25.73 -12.64 -3.02
C ARG A 108 -24.54 -13.58 -2.93
N LEU A 109 -23.37 -13.21 -3.46
CA LEU A 109 -22.21 -14.10 -3.57
C LEU A 109 -21.65 -14.57 -2.21
N PRO A 110 -21.59 -13.75 -1.15
CA PRO A 110 -21.19 -14.20 0.19
C PRO A 110 -22.02 -15.36 0.75
N LEU A 111 -23.28 -15.52 0.32
CA LEU A 111 -24.15 -16.62 0.75
C LEU A 111 -23.63 -18.00 0.31
N PHE A 112 -22.74 -18.05 -0.68
CA PHE A 112 -22.14 -19.26 -1.22
C PHE A 112 -20.75 -19.55 -0.63
N MET A 113 -20.29 -18.72 0.31
CA MET A 113 -18.98 -18.86 0.97
C MET A 113 -19.11 -19.05 2.50
N PRO A 114 -19.94 -20.00 3.00
CA PRO A 114 -20.15 -20.13 4.43
C PRO A 114 -18.85 -20.51 5.15
N LEU A 115 -18.54 -19.78 6.23
CA LEU A 115 -17.42 -20.12 7.11
C LEU A 115 -17.70 -21.37 7.93
N ASP A 116 -18.95 -21.61 8.33
CA ASP A 116 -19.40 -22.86 8.93
C ASP A 116 -19.99 -23.77 7.85
N LEU A 117 -19.35 -24.92 7.59
CA LEU A 117 -19.76 -25.87 6.54
C LEU A 117 -21.09 -26.56 6.83
N ALA A 118 -21.62 -26.46 8.05
CA ALA A 118 -22.98 -26.91 8.35
C ALA A 118 -24.06 -25.92 7.87
N THR A 119 -23.68 -24.69 7.49
CA THR A 119 -24.61 -23.67 6.99
C THR A 119 -25.15 -24.08 5.64
N ALA A 120 -26.47 -24.04 5.48
CA ALA A 120 -27.11 -24.32 4.21
C ALA A 120 -26.78 -23.23 3.18
N VAL A 121 -26.27 -23.65 2.03
CA VAL A 121 -26.06 -22.78 0.86
C VAL A 121 -27.38 -22.67 0.09
N PRO A 122 -27.81 -21.46 -0.32
CA PRO A 122 -29.04 -21.29 -1.09
C PRO A 122 -28.93 -21.89 -2.50
N GLU A 123 -30.06 -22.12 -3.15
CA GLU A 123 -30.08 -22.58 -4.55
C GLU A 123 -29.46 -21.51 -5.47
N PRO A 124 -28.43 -21.86 -6.27
CA PRO A 124 -27.82 -20.95 -7.24
C PRO A 124 -28.82 -20.49 -8.32
N ARG A 125 -28.73 -19.22 -8.71
CA ARG A 125 -29.63 -18.62 -9.72
C ARG A 125 -28.96 -18.31 -11.05
N ASN A 126 -27.63 -18.34 -11.12
CA ASN A 126 -26.84 -18.04 -12.30
C ASN A 126 -25.52 -18.84 -12.27
N PRO A 127 -24.77 -18.90 -13.39
CA PRO A 127 -23.53 -19.68 -13.48
C PRO A 127 -22.44 -19.27 -12.47
N VAL A 128 -22.36 -18.00 -12.08
CA VAL A 128 -21.39 -17.53 -11.09
C VAL A 128 -21.72 -18.04 -9.70
N GLU A 129 -22.99 -17.95 -9.27
CA GLU A 129 -23.45 -18.55 -8.02
C GLU A 129 -23.23 -20.07 -8.01
N ALA A 130 -23.50 -20.74 -9.14
CA ALA A 130 -23.36 -22.21 -9.25
C ALA A 130 -21.90 -22.64 -9.15
N GLY A 131 -21.01 -21.97 -9.90
CA GLY A 131 -19.58 -22.23 -9.84
C GLY A 131 -19.00 -21.95 -8.46
N LEU A 132 -19.37 -20.84 -7.82
CA LEU A 132 -18.87 -20.51 -6.48
C LEU A 132 -19.31 -21.53 -5.44
N ALA A 133 -20.56 -21.99 -5.51
CA ALA A 133 -21.08 -23.03 -4.61
C ALA A 133 -20.28 -24.34 -4.71
N ASP A 134 -20.01 -24.80 -5.94
CA ASP A 134 -19.24 -26.02 -6.20
C ASP A 134 -17.77 -25.87 -5.76
N LEU A 135 -17.13 -24.78 -6.20
CA LEU A 135 -15.73 -24.49 -5.91
C LEU A 135 -15.47 -24.36 -4.41
N TRP A 136 -16.34 -23.64 -3.69
CA TRP A 136 -16.24 -23.51 -2.24
C TRP A 136 -16.31 -24.88 -1.57
N ALA A 137 -17.33 -25.68 -1.90
CA ALA A 137 -17.52 -27.01 -1.33
C ALA A 137 -16.36 -27.98 -1.58
N ARG A 138 -15.72 -27.89 -2.76
CA ARG A 138 -14.55 -28.74 -3.14
C ARG A 138 -13.24 -28.30 -2.50
N THR A 139 -13.10 -27.02 -2.16
CA THR A 139 -11.82 -26.43 -1.71
C THR A 139 -11.72 -26.37 -0.19
N VAL A 140 -12.69 -25.71 0.45
CA VAL A 140 -12.52 -25.26 1.84
C VAL A 140 -12.47 -26.35 2.92
N PRO A 141 -12.96 -27.60 2.73
CA PRO A 141 -12.78 -28.65 3.72
C PRO A 141 -11.33 -29.11 3.91
N SER A 142 -10.45 -28.82 2.96
CA SER A 142 -9.03 -29.21 3.00
C SER A 142 -8.12 -28.17 3.65
N MET A 143 -8.66 -26.98 3.95
CA MET A 143 -7.91 -25.83 4.46
C MET A 143 -8.38 -25.45 5.86
N SER A 144 -7.53 -24.74 6.60
CA SER A 144 -7.85 -24.25 7.93
C SER A 144 -9.00 -23.23 7.93
N VAL A 145 -9.63 -23.06 9.10
CA VAL A 145 -10.67 -22.02 9.28
C VAL A 145 -10.09 -20.61 9.12
N ASP A 146 -8.82 -20.42 9.46
CA ASP A 146 -8.15 -19.11 9.33
C ASP A 146 -7.85 -18.81 7.86
N TRP A 147 -7.38 -19.80 7.08
CA TRP A 147 -7.27 -19.66 5.63
C TRP A 147 -8.63 -19.37 5.01
N ARG A 148 -9.68 -20.11 5.39
CA ARG A 148 -11.04 -19.89 4.86
C ARG A 148 -11.53 -18.46 5.09
N ARG A 149 -11.28 -17.91 6.28
CA ARG A 149 -11.64 -16.52 6.60
C ARG A 149 -10.88 -15.54 5.71
N ARG A 150 -9.57 -15.73 5.52
CA ARG A 150 -8.75 -14.87 4.64
C ARG A 150 -9.20 -14.98 3.18
N PHE A 151 -9.47 -16.20 2.72
CA PHE A 151 -9.88 -16.44 1.34
C PHE A 151 -11.28 -15.90 1.05
N ALA A 152 -12.25 -16.03 1.99
CA ALA A 152 -13.56 -15.39 1.87
C ALA A 152 -13.44 -13.87 1.72
N VAL A 153 -12.62 -13.22 2.56
CA VAL A 153 -12.36 -11.78 2.49
C VAL A 153 -11.71 -11.40 1.15
N ALA A 154 -10.71 -12.19 0.69
CA ALA A 154 -10.07 -11.95 -0.60
C ALA A 154 -11.05 -12.10 -1.78
N THR A 155 -11.97 -13.08 -1.73
CA THR A 155 -13.01 -13.23 -2.74
C THR A 155 -14.02 -12.08 -2.68
N GLU A 156 -14.49 -11.66 -1.50
CA GLU A 156 -15.38 -10.50 -1.37
C GLU A 156 -14.75 -9.22 -1.92
N HIS A 157 -13.45 -9.01 -1.66
CA HIS A 157 -12.71 -7.88 -2.20
C HIS A 157 -12.62 -7.92 -3.73
N LEU A 158 -12.25 -9.08 -4.31
CA LEU A 158 -12.22 -9.31 -5.76
C LEU A 158 -13.55 -8.95 -6.41
N LEU A 159 -14.64 -9.43 -5.82
CA LEU A 159 -15.99 -9.22 -6.35
C LEU A 159 -16.41 -7.75 -6.28
N ASN A 160 -16.06 -7.06 -5.19
CA ASN A 160 -16.41 -5.66 -4.97
C ASN A 160 -15.58 -4.69 -5.84
N GLU A 161 -14.47 -5.14 -6.43
CA GLU A 161 -13.71 -4.36 -7.44
C GLU A 161 -14.63 -3.88 -8.56
N SER A 162 -15.48 -4.77 -9.07
CA SER A 162 -16.31 -4.49 -10.23
C SER A 162 -17.33 -3.36 -10.00
N LEU A 163 -17.77 -3.14 -8.75
CA LEU A 163 -18.62 -1.99 -8.40
C LEU A 163 -17.85 -0.67 -8.43
N TRP A 164 -16.60 -0.68 -7.96
CA TRP A 164 -15.76 0.51 -7.99
C TRP A 164 -15.40 0.89 -9.43
N GLU A 165 -15.01 -0.09 -10.26
CA GLU A 165 -14.75 0.11 -11.69
C GLU A 165 -16.00 0.65 -12.40
N LEU A 166 -17.18 0.08 -12.12
CA LEU A 166 -18.45 0.53 -12.68
C LEU A 166 -18.79 1.98 -12.31
N SER A 167 -18.57 2.37 -11.05
CA SER A 167 -18.75 3.76 -10.63
C SER A 167 -17.81 4.71 -11.39
N ASN A 168 -16.53 4.36 -11.55
CA ASN A 168 -15.57 5.17 -12.30
C ASN A 168 -15.92 5.29 -13.79
N ILE A 169 -16.40 4.21 -14.40
CA ILE A 169 -16.87 4.21 -15.79
C ILE A 169 -18.08 5.14 -15.95
N ASN A 170 -19.04 5.09 -15.03
CA ASN A 170 -20.24 5.95 -15.06
C ASN A 170 -19.86 7.44 -15.01
N GLU A 171 -18.90 7.78 -14.16
CA GLU A 171 -18.42 9.15 -13.98
C GLU A 171 -17.42 9.61 -15.06
N GLY A 172 -16.92 8.69 -15.89
CA GLY A 172 -15.82 8.96 -16.83
C GLY A 172 -14.53 9.34 -16.12
N ARG A 173 -14.33 8.86 -14.88
CA ARG A 173 -13.20 9.21 -14.02
C ARG A 173 -12.08 8.19 -14.17
N ILE A 174 -10.87 8.70 -14.38
CA ILE A 174 -9.63 7.92 -14.36
C ILE A 174 -8.94 8.21 -13.03
N ALA A 175 -8.61 7.16 -12.28
CA ALA A 175 -7.92 7.27 -11.00
C ALA A 175 -6.53 7.88 -11.15
N ASN A 176 -6.02 8.56 -10.11
CA ASN A 176 -4.62 8.96 -10.08
C ASN A 176 -3.71 7.75 -9.79
N PRO A 177 -2.37 7.82 -10.05
CA PRO A 177 -1.49 6.66 -9.93
C PRO A 177 -1.49 5.99 -8.55
N VAL A 178 -1.63 6.78 -7.48
CA VAL A 178 -1.63 6.28 -6.10
C VAL A 178 -2.97 5.65 -5.74
N GLU A 179 -4.07 6.26 -6.16
CA GLU A 179 -5.40 5.66 -6.01
C GLU A 179 -5.51 4.34 -6.77
N TYR A 180 -5.00 4.30 -8.01
CA TYR A 180 -5.02 3.11 -8.85
C TYR A 180 -4.32 1.91 -8.19
N ILE A 181 -3.08 2.09 -7.74
CA ILE A 181 -2.31 0.97 -7.13
C ILE A 181 -2.94 0.52 -5.82
N GLU A 182 -3.46 1.46 -5.01
CA GLU A 182 -4.16 1.12 -3.77
C GLU A 182 -5.42 0.30 -4.02
N MET A 183 -6.22 0.71 -5.00
CA MET A 183 -7.47 0.02 -5.32
C MET A 183 -7.16 -1.37 -5.87
N ARG A 184 -6.24 -1.50 -6.84
CA ARG A 184 -5.82 -2.82 -7.34
C ARG A 184 -5.29 -3.75 -6.24
N ARG A 185 -4.60 -3.25 -5.20
CA ARG A 185 -4.21 -4.10 -4.06
C ARG A 185 -5.35 -4.49 -3.14
N LYS A 186 -6.28 -3.55 -2.90
CA LYS A 186 -7.38 -3.74 -1.94
C LYS A 186 -8.46 -4.65 -2.51
N VAL A 187 -8.84 -4.41 -3.76
CA VAL A 187 -9.96 -5.06 -4.43
C VAL A 187 -9.54 -5.97 -5.58
N GLY A 188 -8.29 -5.92 -6.05
CA GLY A 188 -7.83 -6.80 -7.12
C GLY A 188 -7.70 -8.28 -6.71
N GLY A 189 -7.68 -9.15 -7.72
CA GLY A 189 -7.66 -10.61 -7.53
C GLY A 189 -6.32 -11.24 -7.09
N ALA A 190 -5.29 -10.45 -6.76
CA ALA A 190 -3.99 -11.01 -6.38
C ALA A 190 -3.97 -11.71 -5.00
N PRO A 191 -4.56 -11.16 -3.90
CA PRO A 191 -4.68 -11.89 -2.64
C PRO A 191 -5.50 -13.18 -2.78
N TRP A 192 -6.51 -13.17 -3.65
CA TRP A 192 -7.29 -14.37 -4.00
C TRP A 192 -6.40 -15.42 -4.70
N SER A 193 -5.63 -15.01 -5.71
CA SER A 193 -4.68 -15.90 -6.40
C SER A 193 -3.64 -16.47 -5.43
N ALA A 194 -3.11 -15.65 -4.53
CA ALA A 194 -2.16 -16.10 -3.51
C ALA A 194 -2.78 -17.07 -2.50
N GLY A 195 -4.08 -16.93 -2.18
CA GLY A 195 -4.82 -17.91 -1.39
C GLY A 195 -4.89 -19.29 -2.08
N LEU A 196 -5.03 -19.33 -3.40
CA LEU A 196 -4.96 -20.58 -4.18
C LEU A 196 -3.52 -21.12 -4.29
N VAL A 197 -2.51 -20.26 -4.25
CA VAL A 197 -1.11 -20.68 -4.11
C VAL A 197 -0.90 -21.39 -2.76
N GLU A 198 -1.47 -20.90 -1.65
CA GLU A 198 -1.45 -21.62 -0.36
C GLU A 198 -2.08 -23.02 -0.48
N TYR A 199 -3.21 -23.14 -1.19
CA TYR A 199 -3.86 -24.43 -1.46
C TYR A 199 -2.97 -25.38 -2.28
N ALA A 200 -2.27 -24.86 -3.27
CA ALA A 200 -1.36 -25.64 -4.13
C ALA A 200 -0.04 -26.01 -3.45
N THR A 201 0.34 -25.31 -2.38
CA THR A 201 1.64 -25.43 -1.72
C THR A 201 1.48 -25.69 -0.22
N ALA A 202 1.49 -24.65 0.61
CA ALA A 202 1.29 -24.73 2.04
C ALA A 202 0.68 -23.42 2.58
N GLU A 203 -0.10 -23.53 3.66
CA GLU A 203 -0.62 -22.37 4.38
C GLU A 203 0.48 -21.59 5.09
N VAL A 204 0.40 -20.26 5.05
CA VAL A 204 1.23 -19.36 5.85
C VAL A 204 0.79 -19.44 7.31
N PRO A 205 1.72 -19.66 8.27
CA PRO A 205 1.36 -19.73 9.69
C PRO A 205 0.69 -18.43 10.18
N ALA A 206 -0.43 -18.56 10.87
CA ALA A 206 -1.22 -17.41 11.34
C ALA A 206 -0.43 -16.45 12.24
N SER A 207 0.58 -16.95 12.95
CA SER A 207 1.48 -16.16 13.81
C SER A 207 2.32 -15.14 13.05
N VAL A 208 2.54 -15.35 11.75
CA VAL A 208 3.37 -14.47 10.90
C VAL A 208 2.64 -13.92 9.69
N ALA A 209 1.47 -14.43 9.32
CA ALA A 209 0.70 -13.99 8.15
C ALA A 209 0.45 -12.48 8.10
N GLY A 210 0.25 -11.83 9.26
CA GLY A 210 0.05 -10.37 9.34
C GLY A 210 1.34 -9.54 9.47
N SER A 211 2.50 -10.18 9.51
CA SER A 211 3.79 -9.50 9.68
C SER A 211 4.15 -8.69 8.43
N ARG A 212 4.88 -7.58 8.64
CA ARG A 212 5.25 -6.66 7.56
C ARG A 212 5.94 -7.35 6.37
N PRO A 213 6.95 -8.24 6.52
CA PRO A 213 7.60 -8.87 5.37
C PRO A 213 6.63 -9.69 4.49
N LEU A 214 5.66 -10.38 5.08
CA LEU A 214 4.67 -11.14 4.31
C LEU A 214 3.61 -10.24 3.67
N ARG A 215 3.26 -9.10 4.29
CA ARG A 215 2.44 -8.07 3.64
C ARG A 215 3.15 -7.46 2.44
N VAL A 216 4.42 -7.07 2.58
CA VAL A 216 5.23 -6.52 1.47
C VAL A 216 5.38 -7.55 0.35
N LEU A 217 5.58 -8.83 0.67
CA LEU A 217 5.64 -9.90 -0.32
C LEU A 217 4.32 -9.99 -1.12
N MET A 218 3.17 -9.91 -0.44
CA MET A 218 1.85 -9.90 -1.09
C MET A 218 1.62 -8.64 -1.92
N GLU A 219 1.94 -7.46 -1.37
CA GLU A 219 1.73 -6.16 -2.02
C GLU A 219 2.57 -6.06 -3.31
N THR A 220 3.86 -6.42 -3.25
CA THR A 220 4.74 -6.43 -4.42
C THR A 220 4.35 -7.48 -5.45
N PHE A 221 3.90 -8.66 -5.02
CA PHE A 221 3.30 -9.65 -5.92
C PHE A 221 2.08 -9.05 -6.62
N SER A 222 1.12 -8.52 -5.85
CA SER A 222 -0.12 -7.91 -6.34
C SER A 222 0.14 -6.85 -7.40
N ASP A 223 0.99 -5.87 -7.11
CA ASP A 223 1.32 -4.80 -8.05
C ASP A 223 1.88 -5.36 -9.35
N ALA A 224 2.81 -6.31 -9.23
CA ALA A 224 3.49 -6.84 -10.38
C ALA A 224 2.59 -7.77 -11.23
N VAL A 225 1.55 -8.36 -10.65
CA VAL A 225 0.50 -9.07 -11.38
C VAL A 225 -0.35 -8.08 -12.18
N HIS A 226 -0.87 -7.04 -11.52
CA HIS A 226 -1.78 -6.08 -12.14
C HIS A 226 -1.08 -5.25 -13.22
N LEU A 227 0.08 -4.64 -12.94
CA LEU A 227 0.81 -3.82 -13.90
C LEU A 227 1.23 -4.61 -15.15
N ARG A 228 1.52 -5.92 -14.99
CA ARG A 228 1.77 -6.78 -16.14
C ARG A 228 0.50 -6.99 -16.94
N ASN A 229 -0.62 -7.31 -16.28
CA ASN A 229 -1.90 -7.47 -16.95
C ASN A 229 -2.25 -6.21 -17.76
N ASP A 230 -2.14 -5.02 -17.15
CA ASP A 230 -2.42 -3.73 -17.77
C ASP A 230 -1.68 -3.52 -19.09
N LEU A 231 -0.38 -3.85 -19.13
CA LEU A 231 0.44 -3.75 -20.34
C LEU A 231 -0.05 -4.67 -21.46
N PHE A 232 -0.62 -5.83 -21.12
CA PHE A 232 -1.09 -6.80 -22.08
C PHE A 232 -2.55 -6.59 -22.48
N SER A 233 -3.38 -6.02 -21.60
CA SER A 233 -4.82 -5.87 -21.78
C SER A 233 -5.24 -4.47 -22.24
N TYR A 234 -4.38 -3.45 -22.14
CA TYR A 234 -4.71 -2.04 -22.44
C TYR A 234 -5.51 -1.84 -23.72
N GLN A 235 -5.13 -2.49 -24.82
CA GLN A 235 -5.81 -2.33 -26.10
C GLN A 235 -7.28 -2.78 -26.01
N ARG A 236 -7.52 -3.94 -25.40
CA ARG A 236 -8.86 -4.49 -25.24
C ARG A 236 -9.69 -3.61 -24.29
N GLU A 237 -9.12 -3.30 -23.14
CA GLU A 237 -9.77 -2.50 -22.09
C GLU A 237 -10.16 -1.11 -22.58
N VAL A 238 -9.26 -0.40 -23.25
CA VAL A 238 -9.48 0.99 -23.69
C VAL A 238 -10.23 1.09 -25.02
N GLU A 239 -9.97 0.20 -25.99
CA GLU A 239 -10.62 0.31 -27.32
C GLU A 239 -11.99 -0.38 -27.41
N ASP A 240 -12.27 -1.42 -26.61
CA ASP A 240 -13.49 -2.22 -26.72
C ASP A 240 -14.37 -2.21 -25.46
N GLU A 241 -13.75 -2.35 -24.28
CA GLU A 241 -14.49 -2.47 -23.02
C GLU A 241 -14.91 -1.10 -22.46
N GLY A 242 -14.13 -0.06 -22.74
CA GLY A 242 -14.31 1.27 -22.15
C GLY A 242 -13.93 1.29 -20.66
N GLU A 243 -12.98 0.43 -20.28
CA GLU A 243 -12.50 0.30 -18.91
C GLU A 243 -11.50 1.43 -18.59
N ASN A 244 -11.66 2.02 -17.40
CA ASN A 244 -10.80 3.12 -16.92
C ASN A 244 -9.67 2.63 -15.99
N SER A 245 -9.74 1.36 -15.58
CA SER A 245 -8.87 0.76 -14.56
C SER A 245 -7.63 0.11 -15.18
N ASN A 246 -6.84 0.87 -15.93
CA ASN A 246 -5.59 0.39 -16.52
C ASN A 246 -4.42 1.32 -16.18
N GLY A 247 -3.32 0.78 -15.65
CA GLY A 247 -2.15 1.55 -15.23
C GLY A 247 -1.50 2.39 -16.34
N VAL A 248 -1.54 1.91 -17.59
CA VAL A 248 -1.03 2.67 -18.75
C VAL A 248 -1.91 3.90 -19.00
N LEU A 249 -3.24 3.73 -19.00
CA LEU A 249 -4.19 4.84 -19.15
C LEU A 249 -4.06 5.87 -18.02
N VAL A 250 -3.87 5.38 -16.78
CA VAL A 250 -3.66 6.22 -15.60
C VAL A 250 -2.42 7.09 -15.74
N LEU A 251 -1.27 6.51 -16.13
CA LEU A 251 -0.03 7.28 -16.31
C LEU A 251 -0.07 8.19 -17.53
N GLU A 252 -0.68 7.74 -18.63
CA GLU A 252 -0.90 8.56 -19.83
C GLU A 252 -1.70 9.82 -19.48
N THR A 253 -2.78 9.66 -18.73
CA THR A 253 -3.66 10.75 -18.30
C THR A 253 -2.98 11.66 -17.29
N PHE A 254 -2.29 11.10 -16.29
CA PHE A 254 -1.66 11.87 -15.21
C PHE A 254 -0.50 12.73 -15.73
N PHE A 255 0.36 12.18 -16.58
CA PHE A 255 1.52 12.91 -17.11
C PHE A 255 1.23 13.66 -18.43
N GLY A 256 0.11 13.39 -19.09
CA GLY A 256 -0.17 13.92 -20.43
C GLY A 256 0.89 13.48 -21.46
N CYS A 257 1.44 12.28 -21.28
CA CYS A 257 2.50 11.72 -22.13
C CYS A 257 1.91 10.86 -23.25
N THR A 258 2.76 10.28 -24.09
CA THR A 258 2.31 9.32 -25.11
C THR A 258 2.02 7.95 -24.49
N THR A 259 1.15 7.16 -25.13
CA THR A 259 0.85 5.79 -24.68
C THR A 259 2.10 4.90 -24.56
N GLN A 260 3.11 5.08 -25.42
CA GLN A 260 4.37 4.34 -25.32
C GLN A 260 5.17 4.76 -24.07
N GLU A 261 5.31 6.05 -23.80
CA GLU A 261 6.01 6.54 -22.60
C GLU A 261 5.30 6.07 -21.32
N ALA A 262 3.96 6.05 -21.32
CA ALA A 262 3.17 5.51 -20.22
C ALA A 262 3.42 4.01 -20.03
N ALA A 263 3.42 3.22 -21.11
CA ALA A 263 3.68 1.78 -21.06
C ALA A 263 5.11 1.46 -20.58
N ASP A 264 6.11 2.21 -21.05
CA ASP A 264 7.49 2.08 -20.59
C ASP A 264 7.59 2.39 -19.08
N THR A 265 6.94 3.46 -18.62
CA THR A 265 6.91 3.83 -17.20
C THR A 265 6.20 2.77 -16.34
N VAL A 266 5.08 2.21 -16.80
CA VAL A 266 4.40 1.09 -16.12
C VAL A 266 5.35 -0.11 -16.00
N ASN A 267 6.14 -0.41 -17.03
CA ASN A 267 7.12 -1.49 -16.98
C ASN A 267 8.30 -1.21 -16.03
N ASP A 268 8.73 0.05 -15.89
CA ASP A 268 9.75 0.44 -14.91
C ASP A 268 9.23 0.24 -13.48
N VAL A 269 7.96 0.64 -13.21
CA VAL A 269 7.31 0.38 -11.92
C VAL A 269 7.19 -1.12 -11.68
N LEU A 270 6.68 -1.88 -12.65
CA LEU A 270 6.61 -3.35 -12.59
C LEU A 270 7.97 -3.98 -12.24
N THR A 271 9.04 -3.53 -12.90
CA THR A 271 10.40 -4.00 -12.65
C THR A 271 10.87 -3.68 -11.23
N SER A 272 10.56 -2.47 -10.73
CA SER A 272 10.84 -2.10 -9.34
C SER A 272 10.13 -2.99 -8.33
N ARG A 273 8.83 -3.24 -8.53
CA ARG A 273 8.03 -4.10 -7.64
C ARG A 273 8.57 -5.53 -7.62
N LEU A 274 8.98 -6.06 -8.77
CA LEU A 274 9.66 -7.36 -8.88
C LEU A 274 10.99 -7.39 -8.12
N HIS A 275 11.81 -6.33 -8.21
CA HIS A 275 13.05 -6.26 -7.44
C HIS A 275 12.80 -6.25 -5.92
N GLN A 276 11.77 -5.53 -5.44
CA GLN A 276 11.40 -5.52 -4.02
C GLN A 276 10.85 -6.88 -3.57
N PHE A 277 10.00 -7.50 -4.39
CA PHE A 277 9.49 -8.85 -4.14
C PHE A 277 10.67 -9.82 -3.93
N GLU A 278 11.66 -9.78 -4.80
CA GLU A 278 12.85 -10.64 -4.74
C GLU A 278 13.72 -10.39 -3.51
N HIS A 279 13.95 -9.13 -3.16
CA HIS A 279 14.64 -8.81 -1.92
C HIS A 279 13.88 -9.37 -0.71
N THR A 280 12.58 -9.09 -0.63
CA THR A 280 11.72 -9.49 0.49
C THR A 280 11.69 -11.01 0.64
N ALA A 281 11.52 -11.73 -0.46
CA ALA A 281 11.52 -13.19 -0.51
C ALA A 281 12.85 -13.80 -0.02
N LEU A 282 13.98 -13.20 -0.39
CA LEU A 282 15.32 -13.77 -0.14
C LEU A 282 15.97 -13.29 1.16
N THR A 283 15.52 -12.17 1.74
CA THR A 283 16.14 -11.57 2.93
C THR A 283 15.15 -11.42 4.08
N GLU A 284 14.06 -10.68 3.88
CA GLU A 284 13.16 -10.28 4.96
C GLU A 284 12.30 -11.43 5.47
N VAL A 285 11.75 -12.26 4.57
CA VAL A 285 10.93 -13.42 4.93
C VAL A 285 11.76 -14.47 5.69
N PRO A 286 12.97 -14.85 5.26
CA PRO A 286 13.85 -15.72 6.05
C PRO A 286 14.25 -15.12 7.41
N ALA A 287 14.52 -13.81 7.48
CA ALA A 287 14.88 -13.14 8.74
C ALA A 287 13.70 -13.16 9.73
N LEU A 288 12.48 -12.88 9.26
CA LEU A 288 11.25 -12.97 10.04
C LEU A 288 11.08 -14.36 10.67
N ALA A 289 11.36 -15.43 9.89
CA ALA A 289 11.22 -16.79 10.37
C ALA A 289 12.15 -17.09 11.55
N LEU A 290 13.37 -16.53 11.54
CA LEU A 290 14.32 -16.60 12.65
C LEU A 290 13.86 -15.76 13.84
N ASP A 291 13.46 -14.51 13.61
CA ASP A 291 13.04 -13.56 14.65
C ASP A 291 11.81 -14.06 15.43
N ARG A 292 10.89 -14.76 14.74
CA ARG A 292 9.67 -15.31 15.34
C ARG A 292 9.82 -16.74 15.86
N GLY A 293 11.02 -17.34 15.71
CA GLY A 293 11.31 -18.67 16.21
C GLY A 293 10.46 -19.77 15.58
N LEU A 294 10.16 -19.65 14.28
CA LEU A 294 9.33 -20.62 13.56
C LEU A 294 9.96 -22.02 13.58
N THR A 295 9.13 -23.05 13.69
CA THR A 295 9.58 -24.44 13.60
C THR A 295 10.07 -24.76 12.18
N PRO A 296 10.92 -25.78 11.99
CA PRO A 296 11.40 -26.15 10.65
C PRO A 296 10.28 -26.43 9.63
N ALA A 297 9.13 -26.93 10.09
CA ALA A 297 7.96 -27.17 9.23
C ALA A 297 7.29 -25.86 8.81
N GLU A 298 7.13 -24.90 9.73
CA GLU A 298 6.59 -23.57 9.43
C GLU A 298 7.52 -22.77 8.50
N VAL A 299 8.84 -22.86 8.70
CA VAL A 299 9.83 -22.26 7.79
C VAL A 299 9.68 -22.84 6.38
N ALA A 300 9.53 -24.17 6.26
CA ALA A 300 9.33 -24.82 4.97
C ALA A 300 8.01 -24.39 4.31
N ALA A 301 6.92 -24.28 5.07
CA ALA A 301 5.63 -23.81 4.57
C ALA A 301 5.71 -22.39 4.00
N VAL A 302 6.33 -21.46 4.72
CA VAL A 302 6.55 -20.09 4.25
C VAL A 302 7.40 -20.07 2.98
N ALA A 303 8.48 -20.87 2.92
CA ALA A 303 9.32 -20.96 1.74
C ALA A 303 8.59 -21.53 0.51
N GLN A 304 7.75 -22.56 0.70
CA GLN A 304 6.92 -23.14 -0.36
C GLN A 304 5.90 -22.15 -0.90
N TYR A 305 5.24 -21.41 -0.01
CA TYR A 305 4.34 -20.33 -0.38
C TYR A 305 5.06 -19.22 -1.17
N THR A 306 6.22 -18.74 -0.68
CA THR A 306 7.03 -17.74 -1.38
C THR A 306 7.48 -18.20 -2.76
N GLN A 307 7.92 -19.46 -2.89
CA GLN A 307 8.25 -20.05 -4.18
C GLN A 307 7.02 -20.15 -5.08
N GLY A 308 5.86 -20.52 -4.54
CA GLY A 308 4.61 -20.56 -5.30
C GLY A 308 4.24 -19.20 -5.90
N LEU A 309 4.45 -18.10 -5.18
CA LEU A 309 4.25 -16.75 -5.72
C LEU A 309 5.27 -16.40 -6.82
N GLN A 310 6.54 -16.85 -6.68
CA GLN A 310 7.56 -16.71 -7.74
C GLN A 310 7.16 -17.44 -9.02
N ASP A 311 6.78 -18.71 -8.89
CA ASP A 311 6.33 -19.55 -10.00
C ASP A 311 5.07 -18.97 -10.65
N TRP A 312 4.12 -18.45 -9.86
CA TRP A 312 2.94 -17.75 -10.36
C TRP A 312 3.32 -16.55 -11.22
N GLN A 313 4.24 -15.71 -10.76
CA GLN A 313 4.61 -14.49 -11.47
C GLN A 313 5.32 -14.76 -12.80
N SER A 314 6.22 -15.74 -12.83
CA SER A 314 6.86 -16.19 -14.07
C SER A 314 5.88 -16.87 -15.01
N GLY A 315 5.01 -17.74 -14.48
CA GLY A 315 4.02 -18.48 -15.26
C GLY A 315 2.94 -17.58 -15.87
N GLY A 316 2.46 -16.59 -15.11
CA GLY A 316 1.49 -15.62 -15.56
C GLY A 316 1.97 -14.86 -16.79
N HIS A 317 3.25 -14.46 -16.83
CA HIS A 317 3.82 -13.81 -18.01
C HIS A 317 3.77 -14.69 -19.27
N GLU A 318 4.14 -15.97 -19.16
CA GLU A 318 4.11 -16.88 -20.31
C GLU A 318 2.70 -17.07 -20.84
N TRP A 319 1.67 -17.08 -19.99
CA TRP A 319 0.29 -17.14 -20.43
C TRP A 319 -0.17 -15.85 -21.11
N HIS A 320 0.21 -14.66 -20.60
CA HIS A 320 -0.11 -13.38 -21.26
C HIS A 320 0.48 -13.29 -22.68
N LEU A 321 1.67 -13.87 -22.91
CA LEU A 321 2.28 -13.99 -24.24
C LEU A 321 1.56 -14.97 -25.18
N ARG A 322 0.55 -15.72 -24.70
CA ARG A 322 -0.09 -16.80 -25.46
C ARG A 322 -1.60 -16.73 -25.59
N SER A 323 -2.30 -16.27 -24.56
CA SER A 323 -3.76 -16.19 -24.55
C SER A 323 -4.28 -15.22 -25.62
N SER A 324 -5.48 -15.48 -26.13
CA SER A 324 -6.15 -14.59 -27.09
C SER A 324 -6.60 -13.25 -26.50
N ARG A 325 -6.66 -13.13 -25.17
CA ARG A 325 -7.17 -11.94 -24.46
C ARG A 325 -6.29 -10.70 -24.60
N TYR A 326 -5.06 -10.85 -25.09
CA TYR A 326 -4.00 -9.84 -24.93
C TYR A 326 -3.32 -9.42 -26.22
N MET A 327 -2.70 -8.24 -26.21
CA MET A 327 -2.00 -7.63 -27.34
C MET A 327 -0.62 -8.26 -27.68
N ASN A 328 -0.53 -9.59 -27.72
CA ASN A 328 0.74 -10.31 -27.88
C ASN A 328 1.14 -10.61 -29.35
N ALA A 329 0.39 -10.08 -30.34
CA ALA A 329 0.59 -10.40 -31.75
C ALA A 329 2.00 -10.06 -32.28
N ARG A 330 2.61 -8.97 -31.81
CA ARG A 330 3.97 -8.57 -32.19
C ARG A 330 5.07 -9.05 -31.25
N ALA A 331 4.73 -9.48 -30.03
CA ALA A 331 5.69 -10.15 -29.13
C ALA A 331 6.20 -11.49 -29.72
N ARG A 332 5.44 -12.08 -30.65
CA ARG A 332 5.75 -13.34 -31.34
C ARG A 332 6.37 -13.17 -32.73
N ALA A 333 6.58 -11.94 -33.21
CA ALA A 333 7.15 -11.74 -34.54
C ALA A 333 8.61 -12.22 -34.56
N PRO A 334 8.99 -13.16 -35.45
CA PRO A 334 10.40 -13.49 -35.63
C PRO A 334 11.08 -12.23 -36.19
N HIS A 335 12.05 -11.68 -35.46
CA HIS A 335 12.90 -10.61 -35.97
C HIS A 335 13.39 -11.00 -37.38
N PRO A 336 13.26 -10.17 -38.42
CA PRO A 336 13.66 -10.52 -39.80
C PRO A 336 15.17 -10.70 -40.00
N TRP A 337 15.95 -10.73 -38.93
CA TRP A 337 17.40 -10.84 -38.93
C TRP A 337 17.80 -12.07 -38.14
N HIS A 338 17.55 -13.25 -38.72
CA HIS A 338 18.46 -14.38 -38.50
C HIS A 338 19.81 -14.02 -39.14
N GLY A 339 20.56 -13.14 -38.45
CA GLY A 339 22.01 -13.02 -38.63
C GLY A 339 22.68 -14.32 -38.18
N PRO A 340 23.88 -14.64 -38.71
CA PRO A 340 24.48 -15.95 -38.52
C PRO A 340 24.65 -16.25 -37.02
N ALA A 341 24.17 -17.43 -36.61
CA ALA A 341 24.35 -17.99 -35.28
C ALA A 341 25.85 -18.27 -35.04
N GLY A 342 26.58 -17.23 -34.66
CA GLY A 342 27.95 -17.30 -34.15
C GLY A 342 27.94 -17.12 -32.62
N PRO A 343 28.83 -17.80 -31.88
CA PRO A 343 28.95 -17.62 -30.44
C PRO A 343 29.47 -16.21 -30.14
N GLY A 344 28.58 -15.31 -29.70
CA GLY A 344 28.94 -13.95 -29.28
C GLY A 344 27.89 -12.86 -29.50
N ALA A 345 26.90 -13.05 -30.39
CA ALA A 345 25.92 -12.00 -30.68
C ALA A 345 24.78 -11.90 -29.66
N SER A 346 24.31 -13.03 -29.10
CA SER A 346 23.29 -13.04 -28.03
C SER A 346 23.81 -12.59 -26.66
N ALA A 347 25.13 -12.72 -26.42
CA ALA A 347 25.75 -12.30 -25.17
C ALA A 347 25.89 -10.77 -25.05
N ALA A 348 25.94 -10.06 -26.19
CA ALA A 348 26.02 -8.60 -26.21
C ALA A 348 24.69 -7.93 -25.81
N ASP A 349 23.57 -8.54 -26.20
CA ASP A 349 22.22 -8.04 -25.92
C ASP A 349 21.80 -8.34 -24.46
N VAL A 350 22.04 -9.57 -24.00
CA VAL A 350 21.87 -9.95 -22.59
C VAL A 350 22.81 -9.14 -21.68
N GLY A 351 24.04 -8.85 -22.14
CA GLY A 351 24.99 -8.01 -21.40
C GLY A 351 24.53 -6.55 -21.27
N ALA A 352 23.95 -5.97 -22.33
CA ALA A 352 23.40 -4.61 -22.30
C ALA A 352 22.13 -4.52 -21.44
N LEU A 353 21.28 -5.54 -21.48
CA LEU A 353 20.06 -5.65 -20.66
C LEU A 353 20.37 -5.87 -19.17
N LEU A 354 21.31 -6.76 -18.85
CA LEU A 354 21.80 -6.93 -17.48
C LEU A 354 22.51 -5.66 -16.97
N ALA A 355 23.14 -4.90 -17.88
CA ALA A 355 23.76 -3.63 -17.54
C ALA A 355 22.73 -2.50 -17.34
N SER A 356 21.63 -2.43 -18.11
CA SER A 356 20.58 -1.43 -17.92
C SER A 356 19.74 -1.72 -16.67
N ALA A 357 19.25 -2.96 -16.51
CA ALA A 357 18.54 -3.38 -15.30
C ALA A 357 19.45 -3.33 -14.06
N GLY A 358 20.75 -3.63 -14.24
CA GLY A 358 21.76 -3.46 -13.20
C GLY A 358 22.04 -1.99 -12.87
N ALA A 359 22.05 -1.09 -13.85
CA ALA A 359 22.26 0.34 -13.65
C ALA A 359 21.08 1.02 -12.97
N GLU A 360 19.84 0.66 -13.33
CA GLU A 360 18.62 1.12 -12.66
C GLU A 360 18.58 0.62 -11.21
N ARG A 361 18.85 -0.67 -10.99
CA ARG A 361 18.97 -1.23 -9.64
C ARG A 361 20.04 -0.54 -8.81
N LEU A 362 21.21 -0.23 -9.40
CA LEU A 362 22.30 0.45 -8.70
C LEU A 362 21.96 1.90 -8.36
N ARG A 363 21.16 2.59 -9.17
CA ARG A 363 20.84 4.01 -8.98
C ARG A 363 20.27 4.28 -7.58
N ALA A 364 19.33 3.44 -7.13
CA ALA A 364 18.74 3.51 -5.79
C ALA A 364 19.76 3.41 -4.64
N TYR A 365 20.96 2.87 -4.88
CA TYR A 365 22.03 2.71 -3.87
C TYR A 365 23.16 3.74 -4.00
N THR A 366 23.07 4.66 -4.97
CA THR A 366 24.13 5.62 -5.30
C THR A 366 23.91 7.02 -4.71
N HIS A 367 22.90 7.18 -3.85
CA HIS A 367 22.66 8.45 -3.17
C HIS A 367 23.90 8.91 -2.41
N VAL A 368 24.21 10.21 -2.51
CA VAL A 368 25.28 10.84 -1.74
C VAL A 368 24.61 11.74 -0.70
N PRO A 369 24.71 11.42 0.60
CA PRO A 369 24.12 12.22 1.67
C PRO A 369 24.71 13.63 1.74
N TYR A 370 23.95 14.58 2.32
CA TYR A 370 24.35 15.97 2.58
C TYR A 370 24.64 16.80 1.31
N GLN A 371 23.92 16.52 0.22
CA GLN A 371 24.05 17.29 -1.02
C GLN A 371 23.52 18.72 -0.86
N LYS A 372 24.26 19.70 -1.39
CA LYS A 372 23.79 21.09 -1.47
C LYS A 372 22.71 21.20 -2.53
N VAL A 373 21.46 21.37 -2.08
CA VAL A 373 20.28 21.51 -2.95
C VAL A 373 19.74 22.94 -3.02
N GLY A 374 20.13 23.80 -2.07
CA GLY A 374 19.61 25.16 -1.96
C GLY A 374 18.23 25.21 -1.28
N PRO A 375 17.63 26.42 -1.15
CA PRO A 375 16.33 26.57 -0.49
C PRO A 375 15.23 25.74 -1.14
N SER A 376 14.35 25.18 -0.31
CA SER A 376 13.14 24.49 -0.79
C SER A 376 12.31 25.44 -1.66
N LEU A 377 11.97 24.98 -2.85
CA LEU A 377 11.06 25.65 -3.78
C LEU A 377 9.62 25.31 -3.39
N LEU A 378 8.82 26.32 -3.09
CA LEU A 378 7.44 26.16 -2.66
C LEU A 378 6.49 26.42 -3.85
N PRO A 379 5.69 25.43 -4.27
CA PRO A 379 4.67 25.61 -5.30
C PRO A 379 3.44 26.32 -4.74
N ASP A 380 2.47 26.62 -5.60
CA ASP A 380 1.15 27.08 -5.15
C ASP A 380 0.32 25.89 -4.67
N PHE A 381 0.25 25.72 -3.36
CA PHE A 381 -0.46 24.60 -2.74
C PHE A 381 -1.97 24.76 -2.91
N HIS A 382 -2.61 23.82 -3.60
CA HIS A 382 -4.07 23.75 -3.67
C HIS A 382 -4.63 23.34 -2.31
N MET A 383 -5.16 24.33 -1.56
CA MET A 383 -5.78 24.14 -0.25
C MET A 383 -7.13 24.86 -0.24
N PRO A 384 -8.26 24.16 -0.46
CA PRO A 384 -9.58 24.77 -0.53
C PRO A 384 -10.16 25.15 0.84
N PHE A 385 -9.58 24.62 1.92
CA PHE A 385 -10.09 24.80 3.28
C PHE A 385 -9.47 26.03 3.97
N GLN A 386 -10.27 26.75 4.74
CA GLN A 386 -9.79 27.87 5.55
C GLN A 386 -9.13 27.34 6.82
N VAL A 387 -8.00 27.93 7.21
CA VAL A 387 -7.35 27.63 8.47
C VAL A 387 -8.06 28.34 9.62
N GLU A 388 -8.33 27.60 10.68
CA GLU A 388 -8.75 28.12 11.98
C GLU A 388 -7.73 27.71 13.04
N LEU A 389 -7.60 28.51 14.10
CA LEU A 389 -6.64 28.23 15.17
C LEU A 389 -7.34 28.27 16.52
N SER A 390 -7.06 27.28 17.35
CA SER A 390 -7.57 27.24 18.72
C SER A 390 -7.17 28.50 19.51
N PRO A 391 -8.12 29.13 20.24
CA PRO A 391 -7.84 30.30 21.07
C PRO A 391 -6.89 29.99 22.25
N HIS A 392 -6.61 28.70 22.50
CA HIS A 392 -5.77 28.23 23.60
C HIS A 392 -4.28 28.10 23.24
N LEU A 393 -3.89 28.40 22.00
CA LEU A 393 -2.53 28.27 21.47
C LEU A 393 -1.45 28.86 22.39
N GLN A 394 -1.62 30.10 22.86
CA GLN A 394 -0.58 30.75 23.68
C GLN A 394 -0.36 30.06 25.02
N GLY A 395 -1.43 29.50 25.61
CA GLY A 395 -1.33 28.69 26.81
C GLY A 395 -0.59 27.38 26.57
N ALA A 396 -0.92 26.71 25.46
CA ALA A 396 -0.32 25.42 25.08
C ALA A 396 1.20 25.54 24.83
N ARG A 397 1.67 26.64 24.23
CA ARG A 397 3.13 26.92 24.07
C ARG A 397 3.90 26.87 25.39
N THR A 398 3.35 27.52 26.41
CA THR A 398 4.01 27.56 27.73
C THR A 398 4.00 26.18 28.39
N ARG A 399 2.83 25.51 28.38
CA ARG A 399 2.67 24.22 29.06
C ARG A 399 3.42 23.08 28.38
N LEU A 400 3.54 23.10 27.05
CA LEU A 400 4.35 22.13 26.34
C LEU A 400 5.83 22.25 26.73
N ALA A 401 6.37 23.46 26.84
CA ALA A 401 7.76 23.67 27.26
C ALA A 401 8.03 23.17 28.68
N ASP A 402 7.07 23.32 29.60
CA ASP A 402 7.19 22.77 30.94
C ASP A 402 7.14 21.23 30.93
N TRP A 403 6.26 20.65 30.11
CA TRP A 403 6.14 19.21 29.95
C TRP A 403 7.41 18.57 29.35
N THR A 404 7.98 19.15 28.28
CA THR A 404 9.20 18.61 27.64
C THR A 404 10.42 18.65 28.56
N ARG A 405 10.57 19.69 29.40
CA ARG A 405 11.58 19.71 30.48
C ARG A 405 11.36 18.60 31.49
N THR A 406 10.12 18.43 31.94
CA THR A 406 9.77 17.41 32.94
C THR A 406 10.04 15.99 32.44
N MET A 407 9.75 15.71 31.16
CA MET A 407 10.05 14.41 30.54
C MET A 407 11.55 14.22 30.24
N GLY A 408 12.34 15.29 30.22
CA GLY A 408 13.77 15.26 29.92
C GLY A 408 14.11 15.34 28.43
N ILE A 409 13.15 15.65 27.57
CA ILE A 409 13.31 15.79 26.11
C ILE A 409 14.41 16.82 25.78
N LEU A 410 14.51 17.89 26.56
CA LEU A 410 15.49 18.97 26.39
C LEU A 410 16.84 18.72 27.09
N HIS A 411 17.03 17.56 27.73
CA HIS A 411 18.21 17.23 28.53
C HIS A 411 19.05 16.09 27.95
N GLU A 412 18.49 15.28 27.06
CA GLU A 412 19.16 14.11 26.46
C GLU A 412 19.98 14.43 25.20
N GLY A 413 20.09 15.72 24.83
CA GLY A 413 21.00 16.18 23.78
C GLY A 413 20.48 16.07 22.34
N VAL A 414 19.24 15.60 22.15
CA VAL A 414 18.58 15.55 20.84
C VAL A 414 17.90 16.89 20.52
N TRP A 415 17.14 17.43 21.49
CA TRP A 415 16.48 18.73 21.41
C TRP A 415 17.03 19.71 22.44
N ASP A 416 16.97 21.00 22.10
CA ASP A 416 17.17 22.14 22.99
C ASP A 416 15.95 23.07 22.94
N GLU A 417 15.92 24.10 23.80
CA GLU A 417 14.81 25.06 23.87
C GLU A 417 14.59 25.81 22.55
N ASP A 418 15.66 26.07 21.80
CA ASP A 418 15.58 26.77 20.51
C ASP A 418 14.98 25.87 19.42
N LYS A 419 15.29 24.57 19.38
CA LYS A 419 14.60 23.59 18.53
C LYS A 419 13.12 23.50 18.88
N LEU A 420 12.78 23.38 20.16
CA LEU A 420 11.39 23.32 20.60
C LEU A 420 10.60 24.57 20.15
N ALA A 421 11.19 25.75 20.33
CA ALA A 421 10.59 27.01 19.89
C ALA A 421 10.45 27.09 18.36
N ALA A 422 11.47 26.66 17.61
CA ALA A 422 11.44 26.67 16.15
C ALA A 422 10.46 25.66 15.54
N TYR A 423 10.13 24.58 16.27
CA TYR A 423 9.17 23.57 15.83
C TYR A 423 7.73 23.97 16.12
N ASP A 424 7.48 24.74 17.19
CA ASP A 424 6.17 25.28 17.56
C ASP A 424 5.00 24.30 17.34
N LEU A 425 5.14 23.08 17.87
CA LEU A 425 4.13 22.03 17.74
C LEU A 425 2.75 22.38 18.35
N PRO A 426 2.63 23.30 19.33
CA PRO A 426 1.34 23.84 19.73
C PRO A 426 0.62 24.59 18.61
N LEU A 427 1.35 25.28 17.71
CA LEU A 427 0.74 25.89 16.51
C LEU A 427 0.19 24.84 15.57
N CYS A 428 0.91 23.74 15.37
CA CYS A 428 0.40 22.60 14.61
C CYS A 428 -0.90 22.11 15.24
N SER A 429 -0.85 21.72 16.51
CA SER A 429 -2.00 21.22 17.26
C SER A 429 -3.20 22.16 17.24
N ALA A 430 -2.98 23.48 17.31
CA ALA A 430 -4.05 24.47 17.30
C ALA A 430 -4.76 24.59 15.95
N GLY A 431 -4.07 24.27 14.86
CA GLY A 431 -4.67 24.18 13.53
C GLY A 431 -5.34 22.83 13.25
N LEU A 432 -4.82 21.74 13.82
CA LEU A 432 -5.40 20.40 13.63
C LEU A 432 -6.77 20.29 14.31
N ASP A 433 -6.93 20.92 15.47
CA ASP A 433 -8.14 20.87 16.28
C ASP A 433 -8.45 22.30 16.81
N PRO A 434 -9.08 23.15 15.99
CA PRO A 434 -9.38 24.54 16.36
C PRO A 434 -10.39 24.64 17.51
N ASP A 435 -11.24 23.64 17.67
CA ASP A 435 -12.27 23.57 18.72
C ASP A 435 -11.82 22.82 19.99
N ALA A 436 -10.54 22.39 20.02
CA ALA A 436 -9.95 21.67 21.16
C ALA A 436 -10.16 22.42 22.49
N THR A 437 -10.56 21.68 23.52
CA THR A 437 -10.43 22.15 24.91
C THR A 437 -8.96 22.43 25.24
N PRO A 438 -8.65 23.28 26.23
CA PRO A 438 -7.26 23.54 26.65
C PRO A 438 -6.47 22.26 26.94
N GLU A 439 -7.10 21.30 27.64
CA GLU A 439 -6.49 20.03 28.03
C GLU A 439 -6.27 19.10 26.83
N ALA A 440 -7.21 19.06 25.88
CA ALA A 440 -7.07 18.28 24.65
C ALA A 440 -5.95 18.86 23.75
N LEU A 441 -5.89 20.18 23.63
CA LEU A 441 -4.84 20.87 22.87
C LEU A 441 -3.45 20.59 23.46
N ASP A 442 -3.32 20.66 24.78
CA ASP A 442 -2.05 20.35 25.47
C ASP A 442 -1.63 18.89 25.28
N LEU A 443 -2.59 17.96 25.32
CA LEU A 443 -2.33 16.54 25.11
C LEU A 443 -1.90 16.25 23.67
N SER A 444 -2.59 16.81 22.69
CA SER A 444 -2.26 16.68 21.26
C SER A 444 -0.89 17.28 20.94
N ALA A 445 -0.59 18.49 21.44
CA ALA A 445 0.74 19.10 21.29
C ALA A 445 1.86 18.26 21.92
N ALA A 446 1.61 17.59 23.04
CA ALA A 446 2.57 16.70 23.69
C ALA A 446 2.78 15.39 22.90
N TRP A 447 1.72 14.81 22.30
CA TRP A 447 1.85 13.68 21.38
C TRP A 447 2.68 14.04 20.14
N LEU A 448 2.41 15.20 19.53
CA LEU A 448 3.22 15.71 18.41
C LEU A 448 4.68 15.88 18.83
N ALA A 449 4.94 16.48 20.00
CA ALA A 449 6.31 16.65 20.51
C ALA A 449 7.04 15.32 20.74
N TRP A 450 6.35 14.34 21.31
CA TRP A 450 6.93 13.02 21.53
C TRP A 450 7.22 12.29 20.21
N GLY A 451 6.29 12.33 19.26
CA GLY A 451 6.47 11.71 17.95
C GLY A 451 7.62 12.33 17.15
N THR A 452 7.64 13.67 17.02
CA THR A 452 8.73 14.38 16.32
C THR A 452 10.07 14.23 17.04
N TYR A 453 10.07 14.10 18.36
CA TYR A 453 11.30 13.81 19.10
C TYR A 453 11.83 12.41 18.80
N GLY A 454 10.96 11.41 18.73
CA GLY A 454 11.32 10.05 18.34
C GLY A 454 11.90 9.98 16.92
N ASP A 455 11.27 10.67 15.98
CA ASP A 455 11.71 10.83 14.59
C ASP A 455 13.14 11.41 14.49
N ASP A 456 13.46 12.44 15.27
CA ASP A 456 14.83 12.97 15.36
C ASP A 456 15.79 12.05 16.15
N TYR A 457 15.29 11.33 17.17
CA TYR A 457 16.09 10.51 18.08
C TYR A 457 16.66 9.27 17.38
N TYR A 458 15.85 8.57 16.59
CA TYR A 458 16.24 7.27 16.02
C TYR A 458 17.44 7.37 15.07
N PRO A 459 17.45 8.25 14.04
CA PRO A 459 18.60 8.44 13.17
C PRO A 459 19.83 8.94 13.93
N LEU A 460 19.65 9.89 14.87
CA LEU A 460 20.75 10.47 15.63
C LEU A 460 21.44 9.45 16.55
N VAL A 461 20.66 8.62 17.25
CA VAL A 461 21.19 7.69 18.26
C VAL A 461 21.61 6.37 17.64
N PHE A 462 20.84 5.83 16.69
CA PHE A 462 21.07 4.51 16.12
C PHE A 462 21.68 4.55 14.70
N GLY A 463 21.32 5.55 13.89
CA GLY A 463 21.76 5.70 12.49
C GLY A 463 23.27 5.81 12.35
N HIS A 464 23.88 6.79 13.01
CA HIS A 464 25.35 6.98 12.96
C HIS A 464 26.15 5.76 13.44
N ARG A 465 25.60 5.00 14.39
CA ARG A 465 26.24 3.80 14.95
C ARG A 465 25.96 2.53 14.14
N ARG A 466 25.02 2.58 13.21
CA ARG A 466 24.52 1.41 12.48
C ARG A 466 23.98 0.31 13.39
N ASP A 467 23.35 0.73 14.50
CA ASP A 467 22.96 -0.14 15.61
C ASP A 467 21.48 -0.52 15.55
N LEU A 468 21.11 -1.25 14.49
CA LEU A 468 19.73 -1.69 14.26
C LEU A 468 19.20 -2.60 15.38
N ALA A 469 20.10 -3.34 16.05
CA ALA A 469 19.75 -4.19 17.18
C ALA A 469 19.31 -3.36 18.39
N ALA A 470 20.04 -2.29 18.73
CA ALA A 470 19.64 -1.38 19.80
C ALA A 470 18.34 -0.63 19.47
N ALA A 471 18.13 -0.24 18.21
CA ALA A 471 16.87 0.35 17.76
C ALA A 471 15.69 -0.60 18.01
N ARG A 472 15.79 -1.86 17.55
CA ARG A 472 14.74 -2.88 17.76
C ARG A 472 14.43 -3.13 19.24
N LEU A 473 15.46 -3.21 20.08
CA LEU A 473 15.27 -3.36 21.53
C LEU A 473 14.56 -2.15 22.14
N THR A 474 14.90 -0.94 21.69
CA THR A 474 14.26 0.30 22.14
C THR A 474 12.79 0.34 21.72
N THR A 475 12.49 0.00 20.47
CA THR A 475 11.10 -0.13 19.97
C THR A 475 10.29 -1.14 20.78
N GLY A 476 10.85 -2.31 21.07
CA GLY A 476 10.19 -3.31 21.92
C GLY A 476 9.87 -2.78 23.33
N ARG A 477 10.78 -2.01 23.93
CA ARG A 477 10.56 -1.36 25.23
C ARG A 477 9.48 -0.27 25.18
N LEU A 478 9.40 0.51 24.10
CA LEU A 478 8.31 1.48 23.92
C LEU A 478 6.95 0.79 23.89
N SER A 479 6.88 -0.37 23.25
CA SER A 479 5.67 -1.22 23.24
C SER A 479 5.26 -1.62 24.68
N GLU A 480 6.24 -1.96 25.53
CA GLU A 480 6.04 -2.29 26.96
C GLU A 480 5.62 -1.08 27.82
N CYS A 481 5.92 0.16 27.40
CA CYS A 481 5.46 1.38 28.06
C CYS A 481 3.94 1.62 27.91
N MET A 482 3.25 0.83 27.09
CA MET A 482 1.81 0.91 26.85
C MET A 482 1.09 -0.35 27.40
N PRO A 483 1.05 -0.55 28.72
CA PRO A 483 0.49 -1.77 29.29
C PRO A 483 -1.01 -1.90 29.03
N LEU A 484 -1.41 -3.10 28.63
CA LEU A 484 -2.80 -3.58 28.70
C LEU A 484 -3.01 -4.27 30.07
N ASP A 485 -4.26 -4.35 30.55
CA ASP A 485 -4.60 -4.67 31.94
C ASP A 485 -3.80 -5.87 32.54
N GLY A 486 -3.12 -5.63 33.68
CA GLY A 486 -2.37 -6.66 34.42
C GLY A 486 -0.86 -6.73 34.14
N ALA A 487 -0.33 -5.93 33.20
CA ALA A 487 1.11 -5.87 32.93
C ALA A 487 1.92 -5.12 34.02
N GLN A 488 3.16 -5.56 34.24
CA GLN A 488 4.04 -4.98 35.25
C GLN A 488 4.58 -3.61 34.81
N ALA A 489 4.63 -2.65 35.73
CA ALA A 489 5.16 -1.32 35.45
C ALA A 489 6.65 -1.38 35.07
N LEU A 490 6.98 -0.95 33.85
CA LEU A 490 8.35 -0.72 33.39
C LEU A 490 8.93 0.51 34.09
N VAL A 491 10.21 0.47 34.45
CA VAL A 491 10.94 1.67 34.90
C VAL A 491 11.50 2.37 33.65
N PRO A 492 11.07 3.61 33.34
CA PRO A 492 11.53 4.29 32.13
C PRO A 492 12.97 4.76 32.29
N VAL A 493 13.80 4.54 31.26
CA VAL A 493 15.25 4.84 31.30
C VAL A 493 15.65 6.06 30.46
N ASN A 494 14.77 6.60 29.63
CA ASN A 494 15.01 7.76 28.75
C ASN A 494 13.75 8.62 28.58
N ALA A 495 13.86 9.75 27.88
CA ALA A 495 12.79 10.72 27.70
C ALA A 495 11.65 10.18 26.84
N MET A 496 11.94 9.34 25.85
CA MET A 496 10.90 8.70 25.04
C MET A 496 10.01 7.79 25.88
N GLU A 497 10.60 6.94 26.73
CA GLU A 497 9.86 6.03 27.60
C GLU A 497 9.05 6.80 28.66
N ARG A 498 9.64 7.83 29.28
CA ARG A 498 8.93 8.69 30.24
C ARG A 498 7.75 9.41 29.60
N GLY A 499 7.98 10.02 28.43
CA GLY A 499 6.96 10.73 27.67
C GLY A 499 5.82 9.82 27.25
N LEU A 500 6.13 8.63 26.70
CA LEU A 500 5.11 7.68 26.27
C LEU A 500 4.28 7.15 27.44
N MET A 501 4.90 6.87 28.59
CA MET A 501 4.17 6.45 29.78
C MET A 501 3.19 7.52 30.30
N ASP A 502 3.59 8.80 30.30
CA ASP A 502 2.71 9.92 30.68
C ASP A 502 1.55 10.08 29.68
N LEU A 503 1.87 10.11 28.38
CA LEU A 503 0.89 10.25 27.31
C LEU A 503 -0.10 9.08 27.31
N TRP A 504 0.39 7.84 27.42
CA TRP A 504 -0.44 6.65 27.52
C TRP A 504 -1.40 6.73 28.71
N ALA A 505 -0.90 7.09 29.90
CA ALA A 505 -1.73 7.20 31.09
C ALA A 505 -2.82 8.26 30.96
N ARG A 506 -2.49 9.43 30.39
CA ARG A 506 -3.45 10.54 30.18
C ARG A 506 -4.49 10.21 29.11
N THR A 507 -4.06 9.63 27.99
CA THR A 507 -4.94 9.30 26.87
C THR A 507 -5.87 8.13 27.19
N THR A 508 -5.38 7.09 27.86
CA THR A 508 -6.15 5.84 28.05
C THR A 508 -6.99 5.77 29.33
N ALA A 509 -6.99 6.85 30.13
CA ALA A 509 -7.64 6.92 31.44
C ALA A 509 -9.14 6.52 31.41
N LEU A 510 -9.84 6.88 30.32
CA LEU A 510 -11.27 6.59 30.13
C LEU A 510 -11.55 5.56 29.03
N MET A 511 -10.50 4.98 28.43
CA MET A 511 -10.64 4.03 27.31
C MET A 511 -11.00 2.63 27.80
N THR A 512 -11.81 1.94 27.00
CA THR A 512 -12.05 0.50 27.15
C THR A 512 -10.80 -0.30 26.76
N PRO A 513 -10.69 -1.58 27.18
CA PRO A 513 -9.56 -2.42 26.78
C PRO A 513 -9.42 -2.58 25.26
N ASP A 514 -10.52 -2.57 24.51
CA ASP A 514 -10.50 -2.61 23.03
C ASP A 514 -9.94 -1.32 22.43
N GLN A 515 -10.38 -0.16 22.93
CA GLN A 515 -9.85 1.14 22.48
C GLN A 515 -8.35 1.27 22.77
N ARG A 516 -7.91 0.77 23.94
CA ARG A 516 -6.48 0.71 24.27
C ARG A 516 -5.71 -0.18 23.29
N ARG A 517 -6.23 -1.36 22.92
CA ARG A 517 -5.58 -2.21 21.91
C ARG A 517 -5.40 -1.47 20.59
N VAL A 518 -6.46 -0.85 20.08
CA VAL A 518 -6.41 -0.10 18.81
C VAL A 518 -5.37 1.03 18.85
N LEU A 519 -5.35 1.81 19.93
CA LEU A 519 -4.37 2.90 20.09
C LEU A 519 -2.94 2.36 20.21
N LYS A 520 -2.75 1.27 20.98
CA LYS A 520 -1.45 0.61 21.13
C LYS A 520 -0.94 0.13 19.78
N ASP A 521 -1.78 -0.53 18.99
CA ASP A 521 -1.43 -1.03 17.67
C ASP A 521 -1.00 0.12 16.75
N ALA A 522 -1.70 1.27 16.78
CA ALA A 522 -1.32 2.45 16.00
C ALA A 522 0.05 3.02 16.40
N VAL A 523 0.36 3.08 17.70
CA VAL A 523 1.68 3.55 18.18
C VAL A 523 2.78 2.51 17.88
N ASP A 524 2.50 1.22 18.02
CA ASP A 524 3.44 0.15 17.69
C ASP A 524 3.79 0.22 16.19
N VAL A 525 2.80 0.39 15.29
CA VAL A 525 3.05 0.60 13.85
C VAL A 525 3.97 1.79 13.59
N MET A 526 3.69 2.94 14.22
CA MET A 526 4.51 4.14 14.06
C MET A 526 5.96 3.88 14.54
N THR A 527 6.14 3.31 15.73
CA THR A 527 7.49 3.09 16.28
C THR A 527 8.29 1.99 15.55
N GLU A 528 7.61 0.97 15.02
CA GLU A 528 8.23 -0.05 14.15
C GLU A 528 8.68 0.54 12.81
N SER A 529 7.97 1.54 12.31
CA SER A 529 8.32 2.20 11.05
C SER A 529 9.63 3.02 11.12
N TRP A 530 10.01 3.56 12.28
CA TRP A 530 11.32 4.20 12.45
C TRP A 530 12.49 3.20 12.30
N VAL A 531 12.28 1.94 12.68
CA VAL A 531 13.26 0.86 12.47
C VAL A 531 13.38 0.54 10.98
N TRP A 532 12.28 0.69 10.22
CA TRP A 532 12.28 0.52 8.77
C TRP A 532 13.09 1.64 8.09
N GLU A 533 12.83 2.91 8.39
CA GLU A 533 13.60 4.03 7.85
C GLU A 533 15.09 3.88 8.15
N LEU A 534 15.43 3.51 9.39
CA LEU A 534 16.80 3.22 9.79
C LEU A 534 17.41 2.10 8.93
N ALA A 535 16.68 1.02 8.65
CA ALA A 535 17.18 -0.07 7.80
C ALA A 535 17.48 0.40 6.37
N ASN A 536 16.62 1.24 5.77
CA ASN A 536 16.84 1.82 4.44
C ASN A 536 18.09 2.72 4.43
N GLN A 537 18.25 3.60 5.44
CA GLN A 537 19.45 4.44 5.60
C GLN A 537 20.72 3.59 5.68
N LEU A 538 20.67 2.49 6.44
CA LEU A 538 21.82 1.57 6.56
C LEU A 538 22.18 0.87 5.27
N GLN A 539 21.21 0.62 4.40
CA GLN A 539 21.42 0.05 3.08
C GLN A 539 21.77 1.10 2.03
N ASN A 540 21.66 2.40 2.36
CA ASN A 540 21.71 3.53 1.41
C ASN A 540 20.70 3.36 0.27
N ARG A 541 19.51 2.80 0.55
CA ARG A 541 18.50 2.45 -0.46
C ARG A 541 17.41 3.51 -0.50
N ILE A 542 17.38 4.32 -1.56
CA ILE A 542 16.20 5.15 -1.85
C ILE A 542 15.04 4.22 -2.23
N PRO A 543 13.88 4.29 -1.55
CA PRO A 543 12.70 3.51 -1.93
C PRO A 543 12.16 3.95 -3.30
N ASP A 544 11.44 3.06 -3.98
CA ASP A 544 10.68 3.47 -5.17
C ASP A 544 9.42 4.26 -4.79
N PRO A 545 8.76 4.99 -5.72
CA PRO A 545 7.62 5.84 -5.38
C PRO A 545 6.46 5.12 -4.67
N VAL A 546 6.21 3.85 -4.99
CA VAL A 546 5.12 3.07 -4.36
C VAL A 546 5.54 2.68 -2.94
N ASP A 547 6.72 2.08 -2.79
CA ASP A 547 7.31 1.71 -1.49
C ASP A 547 7.41 2.93 -0.55
N TYR A 548 7.78 4.08 -1.11
CA TYR A 548 7.92 5.33 -0.38
C TYR A 548 6.59 5.79 0.23
N LEU A 549 5.51 5.87 -0.56
CA LEU A 549 4.22 6.35 -0.07
C LEU A 549 3.64 5.44 1.01
N GLU A 550 3.79 4.12 0.86
CA GLU A 550 3.35 3.15 1.86
C GLU A 550 4.10 3.31 3.18
N MET A 551 5.42 3.38 3.09
CA MET A 551 6.27 3.63 4.24
C MET A 551 5.89 4.96 4.90
N ARG A 552 5.72 6.02 4.10
CA ARG A 552 5.44 7.37 4.60
C ARG A 552 4.10 7.47 5.33
N ARG A 553 3.06 6.76 4.89
CA ARG A 553 1.78 6.67 5.61
C ARG A 553 1.94 6.09 7.02
N ALA A 554 2.80 5.08 7.16
CA ALA A 554 3.09 4.48 8.47
C ALA A 554 3.99 5.39 9.34
N THR A 555 4.97 6.08 8.74
CA THR A 555 5.97 6.87 9.50
C THR A 555 5.49 8.26 9.90
N PHE A 556 4.51 8.84 9.20
CA PHE A 556 3.96 10.17 9.50
C PHE A 556 3.12 10.22 10.80
N GLY A 557 2.81 9.06 11.41
CA GLY A 557 1.98 8.99 12.62
C GLY A 557 0.51 9.34 12.38
N ALA A 558 0.06 9.33 11.12
CA ALA A 558 -1.30 9.75 10.76
C ALA A 558 -2.38 8.82 11.33
N ASP A 559 -2.10 7.51 11.42
CA ASP A 559 -3.01 6.54 12.04
C ASP A 559 -3.26 6.84 13.51
N LEU A 560 -2.24 7.32 14.24
CA LEU A 560 -2.38 7.76 15.62
C LEU A 560 -3.31 8.99 15.69
N THR A 561 -3.05 10.00 14.86
CA THR A 561 -3.88 11.22 14.85
C THR A 561 -5.32 10.93 14.45
N MET A 562 -5.55 10.15 13.40
CA MET A 562 -6.89 9.77 12.94
C MET A 562 -7.61 8.89 13.96
N SER A 563 -6.92 7.96 14.61
CA SER A 563 -7.50 7.15 15.69
C SER A 563 -7.98 8.03 16.85
N LEU A 564 -7.20 9.05 17.22
CA LEU A 564 -7.59 10.01 18.26
C LEU A 564 -8.84 10.81 17.87
N CYS A 565 -8.95 11.27 16.61
CA CYS A 565 -10.15 11.92 16.09
C CYS A 565 -11.38 10.99 16.16
N ARG A 566 -11.26 9.77 15.62
CA ARG A 566 -12.37 8.79 15.56
C ARG A 566 -12.95 8.42 16.93
N MET A 567 -12.11 8.38 17.97
CA MET A 567 -12.54 7.99 19.31
C MET A 567 -13.52 8.98 19.96
N GLY A 568 -13.65 10.21 19.44
CA GLY A 568 -14.63 11.20 19.90
C GLY A 568 -16.08 10.95 19.44
N HIS A 569 -16.31 10.03 18.50
CA HIS A 569 -17.55 9.95 17.72
C HIS A 569 -18.60 8.92 18.19
N GLY A 570 -18.35 8.17 19.27
CA GLY A 570 -19.33 7.24 19.87
C GLY A 570 -19.71 6.02 19.01
N PRO A 571 -20.68 5.19 19.44
CA PRO A 571 -21.05 3.92 18.77
C PRO A 571 -22.01 4.09 17.58
N ALA A 572 -22.34 5.32 17.18
CA ALA A 572 -23.38 5.59 16.20
C ALA A 572 -22.97 5.26 14.75
N VAL A 573 -21.66 5.23 14.45
CA VAL A 573 -21.14 4.81 13.14
C VAL A 573 -20.66 3.36 13.22
N PRO A 574 -21.23 2.44 12.42
CA PRO A 574 -20.78 1.05 12.38
C PRO A 574 -19.29 0.94 11.98
N PRO A 575 -18.48 0.07 12.64
CA PRO A 575 -17.07 -0.11 12.30
C PRO A 575 -16.80 -0.44 10.83
N GLU A 576 -17.75 -1.09 10.16
CA GLU A 576 -17.70 -1.46 8.75
C GLU A 576 -17.68 -0.24 7.82
N VAL A 577 -18.26 0.89 8.24
CA VAL A 577 -18.23 2.15 7.48
C VAL A 577 -16.80 2.69 7.41
N TYR A 578 -16.07 2.70 8.53
CA TYR A 578 -14.66 3.13 8.54
C TYR A 578 -13.74 2.19 7.74
N ARG A 579 -14.15 0.93 7.57
CA ARG A 579 -13.42 -0.04 6.73
C ARG A 579 -13.80 0.05 5.25
N SER A 580 -14.85 0.80 4.90
CA SER A 580 -15.28 0.96 3.52
C SER A 580 -14.18 1.58 2.64
N GLY A 581 -14.17 1.21 1.36
CA GLY A 581 -13.23 1.74 0.37
C GLY A 581 -13.19 3.27 0.35
N PRO A 582 -14.34 3.96 0.25
CA PRO A 582 -14.40 5.43 0.24
C PRO A 582 -13.82 6.09 1.50
N VAL A 583 -14.15 5.63 2.71
CA VAL A 583 -13.61 6.25 3.93
C VAL A 583 -12.09 6.06 4.01
N ARG A 584 -11.58 4.88 3.67
CA ARG A 584 -10.13 4.64 3.60
C ARG A 584 -9.45 5.46 2.49
N SER A 585 -10.13 5.67 1.37
CA SER A 585 -9.65 6.49 0.25
C SER A 585 -9.51 7.95 0.66
N LEU A 586 -10.52 8.49 1.35
CA LEU A 586 -10.51 9.84 1.92
C LEU A 586 -9.32 10.05 2.87
N GLU A 587 -9.14 9.12 3.81
CA GLU A 587 -8.07 9.18 4.79
C GLU A 587 -6.70 9.09 4.14
N ASN A 588 -6.48 8.10 3.27
CA ASN A 588 -5.22 7.96 2.55
C ASN A 588 -4.90 9.20 1.71
N ALA A 589 -5.89 9.80 1.05
CA ALA A 589 -5.71 11.04 0.28
C ALA A 589 -5.28 12.21 1.19
N ALA A 590 -5.89 12.35 2.37
CA ALA A 590 -5.50 13.36 3.34
C ALA A 590 -4.07 13.12 3.86
N VAL A 591 -3.73 11.89 4.24
CA VAL A 591 -2.39 11.53 4.73
C VAL A 591 -1.32 11.81 3.69
N ASP A 592 -1.54 11.36 2.45
CA ASP A 592 -0.58 11.59 1.36
C ASP A 592 -0.34 13.08 1.15
N TYR A 593 -1.42 13.88 1.10
CA TYR A 593 -1.29 15.32 0.93
C TYR A 593 -0.46 15.93 2.06
N ALA A 594 -0.76 15.59 3.32
CA ALA A 594 -0.04 16.10 4.48
C ALA A 594 1.45 15.70 4.49
N CYS A 595 1.76 14.45 4.13
CA CYS A 595 3.13 13.95 4.01
C CYS A 595 3.89 14.68 2.90
N LEU A 596 3.29 14.86 1.73
CA LEU A 596 3.92 15.53 0.60
C LEU A 596 4.11 17.04 0.85
N VAL A 597 3.21 17.69 1.61
CA VAL A 597 3.46 19.04 2.13
C VAL A 597 4.75 19.04 2.94
N ASN A 598 4.92 18.11 3.88
CA ASN A 598 6.13 18.02 4.67
C ASN A 598 7.37 17.89 3.77
N ASP A 599 7.37 16.93 2.84
CA ASP A 599 8.50 16.65 1.96
C ASP A 599 8.92 17.88 1.13
N VAL A 600 7.95 18.68 0.66
CA VAL A 600 8.23 19.92 -0.09
C VAL A 600 8.89 20.98 0.79
N PHE A 601 8.39 21.19 2.01
CA PHE A 601 8.98 22.17 2.93
C PHE A 601 10.33 21.69 3.50
N SER A 602 10.44 20.41 3.82
CA SER A 602 11.59 19.80 4.48
C SER A 602 12.72 19.42 3.52
N TYR A 603 12.51 19.42 2.20
CA TYR A 603 13.49 19.00 1.20
C TYR A 603 14.91 19.54 1.44
N GLN A 604 15.07 20.86 1.63
CA GLN A 604 16.39 21.41 1.94
C GLN A 604 16.95 20.85 3.25
N LYS A 605 16.17 20.87 4.34
CA LYS A 605 16.58 20.38 5.65
C LYS A 605 17.07 18.93 5.56
N GLU A 606 16.25 18.08 4.98
CA GLU A 606 16.47 16.64 4.88
C GLU A 606 17.68 16.30 4.02
N ILE A 607 17.75 16.82 2.79
CA ILE A 607 18.80 16.44 1.84
C ILE A 607 20.14 17.11 2.17
N GLU A 608 20.11 18.38 2.58
CA GLU A 608 21.34 19.17 2.77
C GLU A 608 21.95 19.03 4.16
N TYR A 609 21.13 18.88 5.21
CA TYR A 609 21.58 18.95 6.60
C TYR A 609 21.47 17.62 7.34
N GLU A 610 20.51 16.78 7.00
CA GLU A 610 20.26 15.51 7.68
C GLU A 610 20.85 14.32 6.89
N GLY A 611 20.99 14.46 5.57
CA GLY A 611 21.47 13.40 4.69
C GLY A 611 20.41 12.32 4.46
N GLU A 612 19.15 12.74 4.56
CA GLU A 612 18.00 11.85 4.60
C GLU A 612 17.61 11.38 3.20
N ILE A 613 17.08 10.15 3.12
CA ILE A 613 16.75 9.50 1.84
C ILE A 613 15.24 9.34 1.61
N HIS A 614 14.45 9.62 2.64
CA HIS A 614 13.00 9.46 2.65
C HIS A 614 12.31 10.80 2.38
N ASN A 615 12.41 11.28 1.13
CA ASN A 615 11.72 12.48 0.67
C ASN A 615 11.17 12.24 -0.74
N ALA A 616 9.89 12.54 -0.98
CA ALA A 616 9.22 12.28 -2.27
C ALA A 616 9.96 12.89 -3.46
N ILE A 617 10.51 14.10 -3.30
CA ILE A 617 11.23 14.78 -4.39
C ILE A 617 12.48 13.98 -4.74
N LEU A 618 13.28 13.56 -3.75
CA LEU A 618 14.47 12.75 -4.00
C LEU A 618 14.10 11.40 -4.65
N VAL A 619 13.03 10.76 -4.17
CA VAL A 619 12.52 9.50 -4.74
C VAL A 619 12.17 9.66 -6.21
N VAL A 620 11.43 10.71 -6.57
CA VAL A 620 11.05 11.03 -7.97
C VAL A 620 12.28 11.37 -8.82
N GLN A 621 13.23 12.16 -8.30
CA GLN A 621 14.48 12.46 -9.01
C GLN A 621 15.26 11.18 -9.33
N ASN A 622 15.37 10.29 -8.34
CA ASN A 622 16.10 9.04 -8.49
C ASN A 622 15.40 8.10 -9.49
N PHE A 623 14.10 7.88 -9.31
CA PHE A 623 13.32 6.95 -10.11
C PHE A 623 13.28 7.38 -11.58
N PHE A 624 12.83 8.61 -11.86
CA PHE A 624 12.71 9.11 -13.24
C PHE A 624 14.01 9.68 -13.82
N GLY A 625 15.06 9.84 -13.00
CA GLY A 625 16.32 10.44 -13.45
C GLY A 625 16.20 11.93 -13.82
N VAL A 626 15.31 12.65 -13.13
CA VAL A 626 14.99 14.06 -13.41
C VAL A 626 15.60 15.02 -12.40
N ASP A 627 15.66 16.31 -12.75
CA ASP A 627 16.17 17.35 -11.85
C ASP A 627 15.15 17.73 -10.76
N TYR A 628 15.61 18.53 -9.77
CA TYR A 628 14.78 18.94 -8.64
C TYR A 628 13.50 19.68 -9.09
N PRO A 629 13.55 20.72 -9.95
CA PRO A 629 12.33 21.38 -10.41
C PRO A 629 11.34 20.45 -11.13
N ALA A 630 11.82 19.47 -11.90
CA ALA A 630 10.95 18.49 -12.54
C ALA A 630 10.32 17.53 -11.54
N ALA A 631 11.10 17.01 -10.59
CA ALA A 631 10.56 16.15 -9.54
C ALA A 631 9.52 16.87 -8.66
N LEU A 632 9.77 18.13 -8.33
CA LEU A 632 8.81 18.95 -7.60
C LEU A 632 7.49 19.12 -8.36
N ARG A 633 7.52 19.26 -9.68
CA ARG A 633 6.27 19.34 -10.48
C ARG A 633 5.45 18.06 -10.35
N VAL A 634 6.10 16.89 -10.47
CA VAL A 634 5.41 15.60 -10.31
C VAL A 634 4.81 15.47 -8.91
N VAL A 635 5.57 15.83 -7.87
CA VAL A 635 5.08 15.81 -6.48
C VAL A 635 3.91 16.79 -6.29
N HIS A 636 4.00 18.00 -6.85
CA HIS A 636 2.95 19.01 -6.77
C HIS A 636 1.67 18.60 -7.51
N ASP A 637 1.79 18.01 -8.69
CA ASP A 637 0.66 17.47 -9.45
C ASP A 637 0.00 16.33 -8.66
N LEU A 638 0.80 15.44 -8.06
CA LEU A 638 0.28 14.38 -7.19
C LEU A 638 -0.47 14.95 -5.99
N MET A 639 0.11 15.92 -5.27
CA MET A 639 -0.56 16.60 -4.17
C MET A 639 -1.91 17.17 -4.59
N THR A 640 -1.96 17.85 -5.73
CA THR A 640 -3.19 18.42 -6.28
C THR A 640 -4.23 17.32 -6.53
N ARG A 641 -3.84 16.21 -7.17
CA ARG A 641 -4.75 15.08 -7.40
C ARG A 641 -5.22 14.39 -6.11
N ARG A 642 -4.38 14.30 -5.07
CA ARG A 642 -4.79 13.76 -3.77
C ARG A 642 -5.83 14.67 -3.10
N MET A 643 -5.69 15.99 -3.18
CA MET A 643 -6.69 16.92 -2.66
C MET A 643 -8.01 16.84 -3.45
N GLU A 644 -7.95 16.81 -4.78
CA GLU A 644 -9.15 16.65 -5.62
C GLU A 644 -9.87 15.33 -5.34
N GLN A 645 -9.12 14.24 -5.10
CA GLN A 645 -9.68 12.97 -4.67
C GLN A 645 -10.36 13.09 -3.31
N PHE A 646 -9.74 13.74 -2.31
CA PHE A 646 -10.36 13.98 -1.01
C PHE A 646 -11.71 14.71 -1.15
N GLU A 647 -11.75 15.79 -1.93
CA GLU A 647 -12.98 16.54 -2.20
C GLU A 647 -14.03 15.69 -2.91
N HIS A 648 -13.61 14.90 -3.91
CA HIS A 648 -14.49 14.03 -4.67
C HIS A 648 -15.13 12.94 -3.78
N VAL A 649 -14.32 12.23 -2.99
CA VAL A 649 -14.81 11.19 -2.09
C VAL A 649 -15.79 11.78 -1.06
N ALA A 650 -15.44 12.92 -0.46
CA ALA A 650 -16.29 13.59 0.50
C ALA A 650 -17.65 14.02 -0.10
N ALA A 651 -17.64 14.52 -1.34
CA ALA A 651 -18.84 15.06 -1.99
C ALA A 651 -19.72 14.00 -2.68
N ASN A 652 -19.13 12.93 -3.22
CA ASN A 652 -19.82 12.01 -4.13
C ASN A 652 -19.88 10.57 -3.60
N GLU A 653 -18.78 10.04 -3.04
CA GLU A 653 -18.73 8.64 -2.62
C GLU A 653 -19.31 8.42 -1.21
N LEU A 654 -19.03 9.32 -0.25
CA LEU A 654 -19.56 9.18 1.11
C LEU A 654 -21.10 9.18 1.17
N PRO A 655 -21.83 10.03 0.42
CA PRO A 655 -23.29 9.94 0.36
C PRO A 655 -23.79 8.55 -0.07
N VAL A 656 -23.11 7.92 -1.04
CA VAL A 656 -23.45 6.56 -1.50
C VAL A 656 -23.19 5.54 -0.40
N VAL A 657 -22.08 5.66 0.34
CA VAL A 657 -21.81 4.81 1.52
C VAL A 657 -22.91 4.98 2.58
N TYR A 658 -23.38 6.20 2.81
CA TYR A 658 -24.45 6.44 3.80
C TYR A 658 -25.74 5.75 3.43
N ASP A 659 -26.06 5.67 2.14
CA ASP A 659 -27.25 4.98 1.64
C ASP A 659 -27.04 3.46 1.57
N ASP A 660 -25.86 2.99 1.16
CA ASP A 660 -25.51 1.56 1.08
C ASP A 660 -25.52 0.90 2.48
N PHE A 661 -25.19 1.64 3.55
CA PHE A 661 -25.21 1.18 4.93
C PHE A 661 -26.48 1.58 5.73
N ASP A 662 -27.44 2.26 5.10
CA ASP A 662 -28.65 2.79 5.75
C ASP A 662 -28.35 3.59 7.05
N LEU A 663 -27.38 4.49 6.98
CA LEU A 663 -26.92 5.25 8.15
C LEU A 663 -27.98 6.23 8.64
N SER A 664 -28.15 6.31 9.97
CA SER A 664 -29.02 7.27 10.64
C SER A 664 -28.55 8.72 10.45
N ASP A 665 -29.45 9.69 10.64
CA ASP A 665 -29.10 11.13 10.58
C ASP A 665 -27.98 11.50 11.56
N GLU A 666 -27.95 10.88 12.74
CA GLU A 666 -26.89 11.04 13.74
C GLU A 666 -25.54 10.53 13.22
N ALA A 667 -25.51 9.32 12.64
CA ALA A 667 -24.30 8.75 12.05
C ALA A 667 -23.79 9.57 10.86
N ARG A 668 -24.70 10.10 10.03
CA ARG A 668 -24.37 10.99 8.91
C ARG A 668 -23.77 12.32 9.39
N GLU A 669 -24.28 12.90 10.48
CA GLU A 669 -23.72 14.13 11.06
C GLU A 669 -22.33 13.89 11.65
N ILE A 670 -22.14 12.77 12.35
CA ILE A 670 -20.82 12.37 12.85
C ILE A 670 -19.81 12.23 11.72
N MET A 671 -20.17 11.58 10.62
CA MET A 671 -19.27 11.45 9.47
C MET A 671 -18.98 12.78 8.79
N ARG A 672 -19.94 13.72 8.75
CA ARG A 672 -19.67 15.11 8.30
C ARG A 672 -18.67 15.82 9.20
N GLY A 673 -18.85 15.73 10.53
CA GLY A 673 -17.90 16.27 11.51
C GLY A 673 -16.50 15.69 11.31
N TYR A 674 -16.39 14.38 11.11
CA TYR A 674 -15.12 13.72 10.84
C TYR A 674 -14.43 14.24 9.57
N VAL A 675 -15.19 14.48 8.49
CA VAL A 675 -14.64 15.11 7.26
C VAL A 675 -14.15 16.53 7.57
N THR A 676 -14.88 17.32 8.35
CA THR A 676 -14.45 18.65 8.79
C THR A 676 -13.16 18.60 9.62
N ASP A 677 -13.03 17.62 10.52
CA ASP A 677 -11.80 17.43 11.30
C ASP A 677 -10.59 17.16 10.39
N LEU A 678 -10.76 16.35 9.34
CA LEU A 678 -9.71 16.12 8.34
C LEU A 678 -9.39 17.40 7.52
N GLN A 679 -10.37 18.26 7.25
CA GLN A 679 -10.16 19.55 6.58
C GLN A 679 -9.36 20.52 7.47
N HIS A 680 -9.68 20.58 8.77
CA HIS A 680 -8.89 21.33 9.76
C HIS A 680 -7.46 20.77 9.83
N TRP A 681 -7.31 19.45 9.89
CA TRP A 681 -6.01 18.79 9.88
C TRP A 681 -5.15 19.19 8.68
N LEU A 682 -5.69 19.12 7.46
CA LEU A 682 -4.99 19.48 6.22
C LEU A 682 -4.58 20.96 6.17
N SER A 683 -5.51 21.86 6.47
CA SER A 683 -5.23 23.31 6.45
C SER A 683 -4.28 23.73 7.58
N GLY A 684 -4.43 23.13 8.77
CA GLY A 684 -3.57 23.32 9.93
C GLY A 684 -2.12 22.89 9.68
N ILE A 685 -1.91 21.71 9.06
CA ILE A 685 -0.57 21.23 8.68
C ILE A 685 0.11 22.20 7.72
N LEU A 686 -0.58 22.65 6.67
CA LEU A 686 -0.01 23.60 5.71
C LEU A 686 0.32 24.94 6.38
N ASN A 687 -0.56 25.45 7.24
CA ASN A 687 -0.32 26.66 8.00
C ASN A 687 0.90 26.53 8.91
N TRP A 688 1.02 25.43 9.66
CA TRP A 688 2.17 25.16 10.51
C TRP A 688 3.48 25.20 9.71
N HIS A 689 3.57 24.47 8.59
CA HIS A 689 4.77 24.45 7.75
C HIS A 689 5.16 25.83 7.21
N ARG A 690 4.19 26.69 6.90
CA ARG A 690 4.44 28.08 6.43
C ARG A 690 5.01 28.98 7.52
N GLU A 691 4.52 28.83 8.75
CA GLU A 691 4.82 29.76 9.84
C GLU A 691 6.11 29.42 10.61
N VAL A 692 6.41 28.13 10.80
CA VAL A 692 7.50 27.72 11.68
C VAL A 692 8.89 27.94 11.10
N ASP A 693 9.87 28.16 11.98
CA ASP A 693 11.26 28.38 11.58
C ASP A 693 11.99 27.09 11.22
N ARG A 694 11.48 25.91 11.63
CA ARG A 694 12.05 24.57 11.37
C ARG A 694 12.58 24.36 9.95
N TYR A 695 11.91 24.92 8.95
CA TYR A 695 12.21 24.72 7.52
C TYR A 695 12.88 25.92 6.85
N LYS A 696 13.06 27.04 7.54
CA LYS A 696 13.53 28.28 6.93
C LYS A 696 15.06 28.28 6.77
N PRO A 697 15.60 28.78 5.64
CA PRO A 697 17.04 28.79 5.39
C PRO A 697 17.87 29.46 6.50
N ASP A 698 17.37 30.55 7.09
CA ASP A 698 18.08 31.27 8.16
C ASP A 698 18.20 30.45 9.46
N TYR A 699 17.22 29.60 9.75
CA TYR A 699 17.29 28.68 10.88
C TYR A 699 18.28 27.54 10.58
N LEU A 700 18.15 26.91 9.40
CA LEU A 700 19.02 25.82 8.97
C LEU A 700 20.51 26.24 8.91
N ALA A 701 20.79 27.43 8.34
CA ALA A 701 22.13 27.96 8.23
C ALA A 701 22.79 28.22 9.60
N ARG A 702 22.03 28.71 10.60
CA ARG A 702 22.53 28.92 11.97
C ARG A 702 22.87 27.62 12.70
N ARG A 703 22.31 26.50 12.25
CA ARG A 703 22.56 25.17 12.82
C ARG A 703 23.68 24.40 12.08
N THR A 704 24.35 25.02 11.10
CA THR A 704 25.57 24.44 10.50
C THR A 704 26.69 24.28 11.56
N HIS A 705 27.11 23.03 11.76
CA HIS A 705 28.33 22.61 12.48
C HIS A 705 28.27 22.43 14.02
N GLY A 706 27.16 21.88 14.53
CA GLY A 706 27.13 21.27 15.87
C GLY A 706 27.33 19.75 15.90
N PHE A 707 27.17 19.05 14.77
CA PHE A 707 27.28 17.60 14.71
C PHE A 707 28.66 17.18 14.21
N LEU A 708 29.49 16.68 15.13
CA LEU A 708 30.80 16.11 14.85
C LEU A 708 30.63 14.58 14.82
N PRO A 709 30.73 13.91 13.64
CA PRO A 709 30.57 12.47 13.49
C PRO A 709 31.48 11.63 14.40
N ASP A 710 32.53 12.23 14.94
CA ASP A 710 33.55 11.58 15.78
C ASP A 710 33.36 11.78 17.29
N LEU A 711 32.35 12.55 17.73
CA LEU A 711 32.09 12.77 19.15
C LEU A 711 30.90 11.94 19.62
N ARG A 712 31.20 10.96 20.48
CA ARG A 712 30.18 10.21 21.21
C ARG A 712 29.29 11.18 22.00
N PRO A 713 27.95 11.01 21.97
CA PRO A 713 27.07 11.68 22.92
C PRO A 713 27.60 11.44 24.34
N ALA A 714 27.67 12.49 25.15
CA ALA A 714 28.09 12.35 26.53
C ALA A 714 27.11 11.40 27.24
N VAL A 715 27.65 10.35 27.88
CA VAL A 715 26.85 9.44 28.71
C VAL A 715 26.17 10.27 29.81
N PRO A 716 24.86 10.12 30.04
CA PRO A 716 24.17 10.82 31.11
C PRO A 716 24.90 10.56 32.44
N VAL A 717 25.34 11.63 33.09
CA VAL A 717 25.90 11.52 34.44
C VAL A 717 24.70 11.30 35.37
N HIS A 718 24.68 10.12 36.00
CA HIS A 718 23.65 9.65 36.93
C HIS A 718 23.35 10.60 38.08
#